data_AF-A0A3N2JJZ7-F1
#
_entry.id   AF-A0A3N2JJZ7-F1
#
_cell.length_a   1.000
_cell.length_b   1.000
_cell.length_c   1.000
_cell.angle_alpha   90.00
_cell.angle_beta   90.00
_cell.angle_gamma   90.00
#
_symmetry.space_group_name_H-M   'P 1'
#
loop_
_entity.id
_entity.type
_entity.pdbx_description
1 polymer ?
#
loop_
_entity_poly.entity_id
_entity_poly.type
_entity_poly.pdbx_seq_one_letter_code
_entity_poly.pdbx_strand_id
1 'polypeptide(L)'
;MSEQDETHENRDGREARDGREDGGAVGRTTAVGTPAGEPLAEEAAGAPRPFADVPAADYVRDGAAALLLLCSLSLPWTAVARASDRAEVVLVTLLSLLSLALPYLARTGLLPGGWTVRATRATRLLANAPYGVAVVWAVVADLVAGDDGRGLGSAAALGLAGALLAAQPRACELAPADDDARALRGWRLGLGVIGVVAAVATVVALGVLVTDGPDALVLVRAALAALFVLVIVCRPILGALRGDDTWRIVVVGLGAVLAATFVLGSGNATLLQVGSVRFAGFALLLLPAAGAVAGSALLERAARAAGVPAASETEAAPAEGSGPEVAVVLRWVAVARHALMLLAVTAAFVAADGLVDLVDGGPRTATAVLSLVLGLLVLVATLPGVRALGSDAVEGRAPALAAAGASVVVGIVLLVAGGQDAGPVVGTERWLLALGLPALVVLALTGTGTVRAYFAAHPAARAGRTGAYVWAPRRTADDGAATDGGEKGAAKKAAKTERAAAKAAEKERAAAEKERAAARDAATSAPSLAPAAAAGPEPDGSETDSNDAAGPEADGSEPDGTEVDSTDAAGPAPVAARAAEATGAETTQERPRRRISSSGSRVPGRRGPATVLGESTQVIPVEPERTGYAARPGLQSAGPEAERERTQRVPVQGGGRDGESAAETTSALPPVRPETGPGTVVGRWTTAQAADPGTSLEDLAAMAAEEPALHPYIAANPATYPALLDWLGGLGEPEVDAALAARR
;
A
#
# COMPACT_ATOMS: atom_id res chain seq x y z
N MET A 1 40.37 -10.16 -60.07
CA MET A 1 41.29 -10.39 -61.19
C MET A 1 41.30 -11.88 -61.37
N SER A 2 40.85 -12.34 -62.54
CA SER A 2 40.17 -13.63 -62.76
C SER A 2 38.82 -13.73 -62.00
N GLU A 3 37.69 -14.22 -62.54
CA GLU A 3 37.37 -15.16 -63.67
C GLU A 3 37.55 -16.64 -63.28
N GLN A 4 36.66 -17.57 -63.63
CA GLN A 4 35.26 -17.48 -64.13
C GLN A 4 34.59 -18.87 -64.04
N ASP A 5 33.24 -18.91 -63.95
CA ASP A 5 32.35 -20.00 -64.45
C ASP A 5 32.65 -21.46 -63.95
N GLU A 6 31.90 -22.54 -64.25
CA GLU A 6 30.84 -22.86 -65.22
C GLU A 6 29.71 -23.75 -64.60
N THR A 7 28.44 -23.48 -64.97
CA THR A 7 27.39 -24.41 -65.48
C THR A 7 26.94 -25.70 -64.69
N HIS A 8 25.81 -26.39 -64.94
CA HIS A 8 24.56 -26.14 -65.72
C HIS A 8 23.36 -27.04 -65.25
N GLU A 9 22.23 -26.97 -66.01
CA GLU A 9 21.22 -28.05 -66.21
C GLU A 9 20.16 -28.31 -65.09
N ASN A 10 18.82 -28.41 -65.27
CA ASN A 10 17.82 -28.19 -66.37
C ASN A 10 16.42 -27.82 -65.73
N ARG A 11 15.18 -27.82 -66.29
CA ARG A 11 14.59 -28.22 -67.61
C ARG A 11 13.26 -27.49 -67.98
N ASP A 12 12.83 -27.74 -69.22
CA ASP A 12 11.57 -27.47 -69.97
C ASP A 12 10.19 -27.33 -69.25
N GLY A 13 9.31 -26.50 -69.85
CA GLY A 13 7.89 -26.31 -69.42
C GLY A 13 6.82 -25.80 -70.43
N ARG A 14 7.15 -25.61 -71.73
CA ARG A 14 6.25 -25.44 -72.92
C ARG A 14 5.19 -24.29 -73.05
N GLU A 15 5.43 -23.45 -74.07
CA GLU A 15 4.57 -23.13 -75.25
C GLU A 15 3.24 -22.29 -75.18
N ALA A 16 3.32 -21.08 -75.78
CA ALA A 16 2.35 -20.45 -76.74
C ALA A 16 0.97 -19.93 -76.23
N ARG A 17 0.21 -19.04 -76.92
CA ARG A 17 0.22 -18.64 -78.36
C ARG A 17 -0.54 -17.31 -78.67
N ASP A 18 -0.14 -16.61 -79.75
CA ASP A 18 -0.90 -15.64 -80.61
C ASP A 18 -1.40 -14.29 -80.03
N GLY A 19 -1.74 -13.34 -80.92
CA GLY A 19 -2.21 -11.98 -80.58
C GLY A 19 -2.54 -11.07 -81.78
N ARG A 20 -1.65 -10.11 -82.08
CA ARG A 20 -1.68 -9.10 -83.17
C ARG A 20 -2.57 -7.85 -82.99
N GLU A 21 -2.22 -6.80 -83.73
CA GLU A 21 -2.75 -5.44 -83.72
C GLU A 21 -4.06 -5.29 -84.50
N ASP A 22 -4.87 -4.26 -84.16
CA ASP A 22 -5.29 -3.25 -85.15
C ASP A 22 -5.74 -1.93 -84.47
N GLY A 23 -5.82 -0.83 -85.23
CA GLY A 23 -5.99 0.53 -84.68
C GLY A 23 -7.25 1.29 -85.12
N GLY A 24 -7.62 2.33 -84.37
CA GLY A 24 -8.72 3.25 -84.72
C GLY A 24 -8.70 4.55 -83.91
N ALA A 25 -8.69 5.70 -84.57
CA ALA A 25 -8.63 7.03 -83.95
C ALA A 25 -9.88 7.86 -84.28
N VAL A 26 -10.26 8.81 -83.40
CA VAL A 26 -11.04 10.02 -83.75
C VAL A 26 -11.05 11.00 -82.56
N GLY A 27 -11.14 12.32 -82.88
CA GLY A 27 -11.85 13.29 -82.03
C GLY A 27 -11.08 13.95 -80.88
N ARG A 28 -10.47 15.12 -81.16
CA ARG A 28 -10.06 16.10 -80.14
C ARG A 28 -10.72 17.45 -80.44
N THR A 29 -11.47 18.00 -79.48
CA THR A 29 -12.03 19.37 -79.52
C THR A 29 -11.93 20.02 -78.13
N THR A 30 -12.09 21.34 -78.06
CA THR A 30 -11.37 22.19 -77.07
C THR A 30 -12.24 23.15 -76.26
N ALA A 31 -11.91 23.33 -74.99
CA ALA A 31 -12.11 24.55 -74.20
C ALA A 31 -10.87 24.69 -73.28
N VAL A 32 -10.05 25.74 -73.42
CA VAL A 32 -10.11 27.03 -72.70
C VAL A 32 -9.90 26.86 -71.18
N GLY A 33 -8.90 27.55 -70.62
CA GLY A 33 -8.53 27.47 -69.20
C GLY A 33 -8.31 28.85 -68.55
N THR A 34 -7.45 28.91 -67.51
CA THR A 34 -7.15 30.04 -66.58
C THR A 34 -7.91 29.94 -65.24
N PRO A 35 -7.29 30.24 -64.07
CA PRO A 35 -5.85 30.28 -63.73
C PRO A 35 -5.45 29.11 -62.80
N ALA A 36 -4.23 29.15 -62.25
CA ALA A 36 -3.84 28.28 -61.14
C ALA A 36 -4.62 28.66 -59.86
N GLY A 37 -5.26 27.67 -59.22
CA GLY A 37 -5.62 27.76 -57.81
C GLY A 37 -4.39 27.46 -56.97
N GLU A 38 -4.18 28.24 -55.90
CA GLU A 38 -3.13 27.95 -54.91
C GLU A 38 -3.41 26.58 -54.26
N PRO A 39 -2.38 25.77 -53.95
CA PRO A 39 -2.56 24.65 -53.04
C PRO A 39 -2.93 25.22 -51.66
N LEU A 40 -4.22 25.17 -51.33
CA LEU A 40 -4.72 25.58 -50.01
C LEU A 40 -3.89 24.90 -48.93
N ALA A 41 -3.32 25.72 -48.05
CA ALA A 41 -2.23 25.38 -47.13
C ALA A 41 -2.22 23.91 -46.71
N GLU A 42 -1.24 23.16 -47.24
CA GLU A 42 -0.90 21.83 -46.74
C GLU A 42 -0.65 21.98 -45.24
N GLU A 43 -1.49 21.32 -44.44
CA GLU A 43 -1.68 21.62 -43.02
C GLU A 43 -0.33 21.59 -42.31
N ALA A 44 0.11 22.74 -41.79
CA ALA A 44 1.49 22.97 -41.37
C ALA A 44 1.86 22.02 -40.21
N ALA A 45 2.39 20.85 -40.58
CA ALA A 45 2.57 19.71 -39.70
C ALA A 45 3.53 20.07 -38.56
N GLY A 46 2.94 20.48 -37.43
CA GLY A 46 3.67 21.04 -36.30
C GLY A 46 4.76 20.07 -35.84
N ALA A 47 6.00 20.55 -35.77
CA ALA A 47 7.18 19.73 -35.57
C ALA A 47 6.95 18.66 -34.48
N PRO A 48 7.21 17.37 -34.77
CA PRO A 48 6.70 16.25 -33.98
C PRO A 48 7.19 16.34 -32.54
N ARG A 49 6.24 16.58 -31.62
CA ARG A 49 6.52 16.78 -30.19
C ARG A 49 6.93 15.44 -29.57
N PRO A 50 8.21 15.21 -29.18
CA PRO A 50 8.76 13.87 -28.86
C PRO A 50 8.22 13.24 -27.56
N PHE A 51 7.29 13.92 -26.89
CA PHE A 51 6.69 13.52 -25.61
C PHE A 51 5.16 13.58 -25.59
N ALA A 52 4.49 13.91 -26.71
CA ALA A 52 3.04 14.11 -26.74
C ALA A 52 2.22 12.82 -26.46
N ASP A 53 2.85 11.67 -26.65
CA ASP A 53 2.29 10.33 -26.42
C ASP A 53 2.63 9.74 -25.03
N VAL A 54 3.34 10.49 -24.15
CA VAL A 54 3.69 10.01 -22.80
C VAL A 54 2.53 10.28 -21.82
N PRO A 55 1.89 9.25 -21.24
CA PRO A 55 0.82 9.45 -20.27
C PRO A 55 1.34 10.10 -18.98
N ALA A 56 0.54 10.98 -18.37
CA ALA A 56 0.86 11.61 -17.08
C ALA A 56 1.23 10.59 -15.97
N ALA A 57 0.66 9.39 -16.02
CA ALA A 57 0.98 8.30 -15.08
C ALA A 57 2.43 7.81 -15.17
N ASP A 58 3.10 7.90 -16.33
CA ASP A 58 4.51 7.54 -16.47
C ASP A 58 5.43 8.62 -15.87
N TYR A 59 5.10 9.91 -16.04
CA TYR A 59 5.79 11.01 -15.35
C TYR A 59 5.64 10.92 -13.82
N VAL A 60 4.44 10.64 -13.32
CA VAL A 60 4.20 10.45 -11.87
C VAL A 60 4.97 9.23 -11.34
N ARG A 61 5.04 8.14 -12.12
CA ARG A 61 5.83 6.94 -11.81
C ARG A 61 7.33 7.22 -11.73
N ASP A 62 7.88 7.96 -12.69
CA ASP A 62 9.31 8.31 -12.71
C ASP A 62 9.66 9.33 -11.59
N GLY A 63 8.79 10.31 -11.34
CA GLY A 63 8.93 11.26 -10.23
C GLY A 63 8.86 10.57 -8.86
N ALA A 64 7.96 9.60 -8.68
CA ALA A 64 7.88 8.78 -7.48
C ALA A 64 9.13 7.90 -7.30
N ALA A 65 9.64 7.30 -8.39
CA ALA A 65 10.89 6.54 -8.36
C ALA A 65 12.07 7.41 -7.89
N ALA A 66 12.21 8.61 -8.45
CA ALA A 66 13.23 9.57 -8.05
C ALA A 66 13.09 10.01 -6.59
N LEU A 67 11.87 10.31 -6.13
CA LEU A 67 11.62 10.69 -4.75
C LEU A 67 11.98 9.58 -3.76
N LEU A 68 11.58 8.32 -4.03
CA LEU A 68 11.93 7.19 -3.16
C LEU A 68 13.44 6.91 -3.14
N LEU A 69 14.14 7.08 -4.27
CA LEU A 69 15.61 6.93 -4.35
C LEU A 69 16.37 8.07 -3.68
N LEU A 70 15.84 9.30 -3.67
CA LEU A 70 16.47 10.44 -2.98
C LEU A 70 16.17 10.44 -1.48
N CYS A 71 14.94 10.11 -1.08
CA CYS A 71 14.56 9.97 0.32
C CYS A 71 15.22 8.77 1.00
N SER A 72 15.59 7.70 0.27
CA SER A 72 16.28 6.57 0.90
C SER A 72 17.68 6.94 1.40
N LEU A 73 18.37 7.89 0.74
CA LEU A 73 19.72 8.32 1.12
C LEU A 73 19.78 8.93 2.53
N SER A 74 18.71 9.59 3.01
CA SER A 74 18.67 10.16 4.37
C SER A 74 18.25 9.17 5.46
N LEU A 75 17.71 8.00 5.08
CA LEU A 75 17.23 6.97 6.00
C LEU A 75 18.35 6.00 6.44
N PRO A 76 18.16 5.30 7.58
CA PRO A 76 19.06 4.21 7.98
C PRO A 76 19.11 3.09 6.92
N TRP A 77 20.31 2.66 6.55
CA TRP A 77 20.56 1.44 5.76
C TRP A 77 20.85 0.24 6.67
N THR A 78 21.49 0.49 7.82
CA THR A 78 21.51 -0.39 8.99
C THR A 78 21.27 0.43 10.26
N ALA A 79 21.16 -0.20 11.43
CA ALA A 79 21.02 0.52 12.71
C ALA A 79 22.19 1.47 13.05
N VAL A 80 23.33 1.34 12.38
CA VAL A 80 24.57 2.09 12.66
C VAL A 80 25.04 3.00 11.51
N ALA A 81 24.37 2.99 10.35
CA ALA A 81 24.76 3.76 9.17
C ALA A 81 23.57 4.11 8.27
N ARG A 82 23.54 5.33 7.75
CA ARG A 82 22.57 5.76 6.72
C ARG A 82 23.00 5.28 5.33
N ALA A 83 22.10 5.35 4.37
CA ALA A 83 22.42 5.07 2.97
C ALA A 83 23.39 6.12 2.38
N SER A 84 23.36 7.37 2.84
CA SER A 84 24.34 8.41 2.49
C SER A 84 25.78 8.06 2.84
N ASP A 85 25.98 7.27 3.89
CA ASP A 85 27.29 7.05 4.53
C ASP A 85 28.07 5.91 3.83
N ARG A 86 27.45 5.28 2.84
CA ARG A 86 27.90 4.07 2.14
C ARG A 86 28.07 4.34 0.65
N ALA A 87 29.31 4.47 0.21
CA ALA A 87 29.63 4.73 -1.20
C ALA A 87 29.02 3.70 -2.15
N GLU A 88 28.95 2.43 -1.74
CA GLU A 88 28.32 1.35 -2.51
C GLU A 88 26.80 1.56 -2.69
N VAL A 89 26.11 2.06 -1.66
CA VAL A 89 24.67 2.36 -1.70
C VAL A 89 24.40 3.61 -2.52
N VAL A 90 25.20 4.66 -2.34
CA VAL A 90 25.11 5.90 -3.13
C VAL A 90 25.30 5.61 -4.63
N LEU A 91 26.28 4.77 -5.00
CA LEU A 91 26.53 4.42 -6.41
C LEU A 91 25.37 3.65 -7.05
N VAL A 92 24.79 2.63 -6.39
CA VAL A 92 23.61 1.94 -6.96
C VAL A 92 22.37 2.82 -6.98
N THR A 93 22.23 3.75 -6.04
CA THR A 93 21.15 4.75 -6.03
C THR A 93 21.27 5.72 -7.21
N LEU A 94 22.47 6.26 -7.45
CA LEU A 94 22.75 7.15 -8.59
C LEU A 94 22.55 6.43 -9.94
N LEU A 95 22.98 5.18 -10.08
CA LEU A 95 22.75 4.37 -11.28
C LEU A 95 21.24 4.15 -11.53
N SER A 96 20.47 3.90 -10.46
CA SER A 96 19.01 3.74 -10.51
C SER A 96 18.33 5.05 -10.94
N LEU A 97 18.77 6.20 -10.39
CA LEU A 97 18.29 7.53 -10.79
C LEU A 97 18.61 7.85 -12.25
N LEU A 98 19.85 7.60 -12.70
CA LEU A 98 20.25 7.81 -14.10
C LEU A 98 19.44 6.95 -15.08
N SER A 99 18.99 5.76 -14.66
CA SER A 99 18.14 4.89 -15.48
C SER A 99 16.78 5.51 -15.84
N LEU A 100 16.29 6.49 -15.04
CA LEU A 100 15.05 7.23 -15.32
C LEU A 100 15.17 8.15 -16.54
N ALA A 101 16.36 8.66 -16.85
CA ALA A 101 16.56 9.54 -18.00
C ALA A 101 16.50 8.80 -19.35
N LEU A 102 16.76 7.49 -19.36
CA LEU A 102 16.95 6.69 -20.57
C LEU A 102 15.81 6.73 -21.60
N PRO A 103 14.50 6.74 -21.22
CA PRO A 103 13.40 6.82 -22.19
C PRO A 103 13.32 8.19 -22.86
N TYR A 104 13.67 9.25 -22.12
CA TYR A 104 13.67 10.61 -22.61
C TYR A 104 14.86 10.82 -23.57
N LEU A 105 16.05 10.30 -23.23
CA LEU A 105 17.22 10.28 -24.12
C LEU A 105 16.98 9.48 -25.42
N ALA A 106 16.24 8.37 -25.34
CA ALA A 106 15.81 7.61 -26.52
C ALA A 106 14.88 8.44 -27.41
N ARG A 107 13.89 9.13 -26.82
CA ARG A 107 12.93 9.99 -27.53
C ARG A 107 13.54 11.24 -28.16
N THR A 108 14.62 11.77 -27.60
CA THR A 108 15.38 12.88 -28.20
C THR A 108 16.43 12.43 -29.21
N GLY A 109 16.51 11.14 -29.56
CA GLY A 109 17.46 10.63 -30.55
C GLY A 109 18.94 10.69 -30.11
N LEU A 110 19.22 10.78 -28.81
CA LEU A 110 20.58 10.85 -28.26
C LEU A 110 21.24 9.47 -28.08
N LEU A 111 20.53 8.39 -28.41
CA LEU A 111 21.01 7.01 -28.35
C LEU A 111 21.26 6.47 -29.78
N PRO A 112 22.08 5.42 -29.96
CA PRO A 112 22.44 4.90 -31.29
C PRO A 112 21.22 4.54 -32.14
N GLY A 113 21.29 4.71 -33.46
CA GLY A 113 20.13 4.54 -34.37
C GLY A 113 19.46 3.16 -34.39
N GLY A 114 20.08 2.12 -33.82
CA GLY A 114 19.48 0.80 -33.60
C GLY A 114 18.75 0.64 -32.24
N TRP A 115 18.59 1.71 -31.47
CA TRP A 115 18.06 1.65 -30.10
C TRP A 115 16.54 1.47 -30.09
N THR A 116 16.07 0.33 -29.55
CA THR A 116 14.65 -0.03 -29.50
C THR A 116 14.07 0.15 -28.09
N VAL A 117 12.74 0.20 -27.95
CA VAL A 117 12.10 0.23 -26.61
C VAL A 117 12.41 -1.06 -25.81
N ARG A 118 12.67 -2.19 -26.51
CA ARG A 118 13.17 -3.43 -25.89
C ARG A 118 14.55 -3.23 -25.27
N ALA A 119 15.45 -2.50 -25.95
CA ALA A 119 16.74 -2.10 -25.38
C ALA A 119 16.56 -1.15 -24.18
N THR A 120 15.74 -0.09 -24.29
CA THR A 120 15.43 0.82 -23.15
C THR A 120 14.99 0.05 -21.90
N ARG A 121 14.04 -0.88 -22.07
CA ARG A 121 13.53 -1.72 -20.98
C ARG A 121 14.62 -2.63 -20.38
N ALA A 122 15.38 -3.32 -21.22
CA ALA A 122 16.45 -4.21 -20.78
C ALA A 122 17.57 -3.46 -20.04
N THR A 123 18.03 -2.33 -20.59
CA THR A 123 19.09 -1.52 -19.98
C THR A 123 18.67 -0.92 -18.64
N ARG A 124 17.42 -0.47 -18.46
CA ARG A 124 16.95 -0.05 -17.12
C ARG A 124 16.87 -1.22 -16.14
N LEU A 125 16.37 -2.38 -16.58
CA LEU A 125 16.31 -3.56 -15.71
C LEU A 125 17.72 -3.98 -15.23
N LEU A 126 18.70 -3.94 -16.13
CA LEU A 126 20.11 -4.17 -15.80
C LEU A 126 20.71 -3.07 -14.91
N ALA A 127 20.39 -1.79 -15.14
CA ALA A 127 20.89 -0.67 -14.32
C ALA A 127 20.37 -0.69 -12.87
N ASN A 128 19.16 -1.20 -12.65
CA ASN A 128 18.56 -1.31 -11.31
C ASN A 128 18.88 -2.64 -10.61
N ALA A 129 19.34 -3.67 -11.34
CA ALA A 129 19.69 -4.97 -10.76
C ALA A 129 20.77 -4.90 -9.64
N PRO A 130 21.83 -4.07 -9.74
CA PRO A 130 22.77 -3.85 -8.64
C PRO A 130 22.13 -3.38 -7.34
N TYR A 131 21.04 -2.61 -7.37
CA TYR A 131 20.30 -2.23 -6.16
C TYR A 131 19.66 -3.44 -5.50
N GLY A 132 19.02 -4.30 -6.30
CA GLY A 132 18.47 -5.57 -5.82
C GLY A 132 19.53 -6.48 -5.20
N VAL A 133 20.71 -6.58 -5.83
CA VAL A 133 21.86 -7.34 -5.29
C VAL A 133 22.37 -6.74 -3.97
N ALA A 134 22.47 -5.42 -3.85
CA ALA A 134 22.89 -4.77 -2.61
C ALA A 134 21.92 -5.03 -1.43
N VAL A 135 20.60 -5.06 -1.70
CA VAL A 135 19.60 -5.39 -0.68
C VAL A 135 19.60 -6.88 -0.34
N VAL A 136 19.72 -7.78 -1.32
CA VAL A 136 19.86 -9.23 -1.07
C VAL A 136 21.12 -9.51 -0.25
N TRP A 137 22.24 -8.85 -0.54
CA TRP A 137 23.47 -8.95 0.25
C TRP A 137 23.25 -8.46 1.69
N ALA A 138 22.56 -7.34 1.90
CA ALA A 138 22.25 -6.85 3.25
C ALA A 138 21.35 -7.81 4.04
N VAL A 139 20.38 -8.46 3.40
CA VAL A 139 19.52 -9.50 3.99
C VAL A 139 20.33 -10.75 4.37
N VAL A 140 21.26 -11.19 3.52
CA VAL A 140 22.16 -12.31 3.82
C VAL A 140 23.13 -11.94 4.95
N ALA A 141 23.64 -10.70 4.97
CA ALA A 141 24.54 -10.23 6.02
C ALA A 141 23.87 -10.14 7.40
N ASP A 142 22.61 -9.71 7.47
CA ASP A 142 21.79 -9.76 8.70
C ASP A 142 21.56 -11.21 9.17
N LEU A 143 21.16 -12.11 8.26
CA LEU A 143 20.95 -13.53 8.56
C LEU A 143 22.22 -14.25 9.05
N VAL A 144 23.40 -13.88 8.55
CA VAL A 144 24.69 -14.50 8.92
C VAL A 144 25.33 -13.85 10.15
N ALA A 145 25.15 -12.54 10.37
CA ALA A 145 25.72 -11.85 11.53
C ALA A 145 24.91 -12.05 12.82
N GLY A 146 23.60 -12.35 12.71
CA GLY A 146 22.74 -12.51 13.88
C GLY A 146 22.59 -11.21 14.68
N ASP A 147 22.67 -11.30 16.01
CA ASP A 147 22.39 -10.17 16.92
C ASP A 147 23.49 -9.09 16.99
N ASP A 148 24.46 -9.12 16.06
CA ASP A 148 25.49 -8.09 15.82
C ASP A 148 24.90 -6.70 15.41
N GLY A 149 23.57 -6.53 15.46
CA GLY A 149 22.87 -5.25 15.39
C GLY A 149 22.82 -4.59 14.00
N ARG A 150 23.21 -5.28 12.93
CA ARG A 150 23.35 -4.67 11.58
C ARG A 150 22.10 -4.78 10.68
N GLY A 151 20.92 -5.04 11.25
CA GLY A 151 19.69 -5.36 10.52
C GLY A 151 19.27 -4.34 9.45
N LEU A 152 18.37 -4.78 8.55
CA LEU A 152 18.04 -4.07 7.32
C LEU A 152 17.26 -2.78 7.61
N GLY A 153 17.84 -1.64 7.24
CA GLY A 153 17.23 -0.33 7.40
C GLY A 153 16.19 0.00 6.33
N SER A 154 15.26 0.88 6.70
CA SER A 154 14.15 1.35 5.84
C SER A 154 14.62 2.04 4.56
N ALA A 155 15.86 2.54 4.47
CA ALA A 155 16.46 3.00 3.22
C ALA A 155 16.50 1.91 2.15
N ALA A 156 16.83 0.67 2.53
CA ALA A 156 16.88 -0.46 1.61
C ALA A 156 15.48 -0.80 1.06
N ALA A 157 14.45 -0.75 1.91
CA ALA A 157 13.05 -0.93 1.52
C ALA A 157 12.57 0.16 0.55
N LEU A 158 12.79 1.44 0.92
CA LEU A 158 12.34 2.59 0.15
C LEU A 158 13.08 2.69 -1.20
N GLY A 159 14.40 2.50 -1.19
CA GLY A 159 15.25 2.54 -2.38
C GLY A 159 15.05 1.35 -3.30
N LEU A 160 14.79 0.13 -2.77
CA LEU A 160 14.40 -1.01 -3.60
C LEU A 160 13.07 -0.76 -4.31
N ALA A 161 12.09 -0.16 -3.62
CA ALA A 161 10.85 0.26 -4.25
C ALA A 161 11.10 1.31 -5.36
N GLY A 162 11.95 2.30 -5.12
CA GLY A 162 12.38 3.28 -6.12
C GLY A 162 13.08 2.66 -7.34
N ALA A 163 14.01 1.73 -7.13
CA ALA A 163 14.72 1.02 -8.18
C ALA A 163 13.80 0.07 -8.98
N LEU A 164 12.84 -0.58 -8.32
CA LEU A 164 11.80 -1.37 -8.99
C LEU A 164 10.84 -0.48 -9.78
N LEU A 165 10.47 0.70 -9.26
CA LEU A 165 9.70 1.68 -10.02
C LEU A 165 10.48 2.17 -11.25
N ALA A 166 11.80 2.38 -11.13
CA ALA A 166 12.68 2.79 -12.20
C ALA A 166 12.94 1.69 -13.25
N ALA A 167 12.93 0.42 -12.85
CA ALA A 167 13.10 -0.73 -13.75
C ALA A 167 11.86 -1.04 -14.61
N GLN A 168 10.65 -0.81 -14.08
CA GLN A 168 9.40 -1.31 -14.69
C GLN A 168 9.09 -0.74 -16.09
N PRO A 169 8.41 -1.48 -16.98
CA PRO A 169 7.94 -0.94 -18.25
C PRO A 169 6.90 0.18 -18.06
N ARG A 170 7.06 1.27 -18.81
CA ARG A 170 6.14 2.42 -18.85
C ARG A 170 4.95 2.11 -19.77
N ALA A 171 3.82 2.80 -19.59
CA ALA A 171 2.63 2.60 -20.41
C ALA A 171 2.89 2.96 -21.89
N CYS A 172 3.69 4.01 -22.16
CA CYS A 172 4.12 4.38 -23.52
C CYS A 172 5.12 3.41 -24.19
N GLU A 173 5.45 2.27 -23.56
CA GLU A 173 6.38 1.26 -24.10
C GLU A 173 5.71 -0.09 -24.34
N LEU A 174 4.43 -0.24 -23.99
CA LEU A 174 3.70 -1.51 -24.09
C LEU A 174 3.62 -1.99 -25.56
N ALA A 175 4.11 -3.20 -25.80
CA ALA A 175 4.02 -3.90 -27.07
C ALA A 175 2.66 -4.63 -27.17
N PRO A 176 2.32 -5.27 -28.31
CA PRO A 176 1.21 -6.24 -28.36
C PRO A 176 1.31 -7.28 -27.25
N ALA A 177 0.16 -7.86 -26.86
CA ALA A 177 0.06 -8.67 -25.65
C ALA A 177 1.00 -9.90 -25.66
N ASP A 178 1.15 -10.54 -26.82
CA ASP A 178 1.96 -11.75 -27.01
C ASP A 178 3.47 -11.48 -26.87
N ASP A 179 3.93 -10.36 -27.42
CA ASP A 179 5.31 -9.87 -27.29
C ASP A 179 5.68 -9.60 -25.82
N ASP A 180 4.77 -8.95 -25.09
CA ASP A 180 4.95 -8.62 -23.68
C ASP A 180 4.74 -9.82 -22.73
N ALA A 181 4.24 -10.97 -23.21
CA ALA A 181 3.89 -12.12 -22.38
C ALA A 181 5.08 -12.69 -21.57
N ARG A 182 6.31 -12.62 -22.12
CA ARG A 182 7.54 -12.99 -21.39
C ARG A 182 7.84 -12.02 -20.26
N ALA A 183 7.74 -10.71 -20.52
CA ALA A 183 7.96 -9.68 -19.50
C ALA A 183 6.89 -9.75 -18.40
N LEU A 184 5.62 -9.94 -18.77
CA LEU A 184 4.51 -10.11 -17.83
C LEU A 184 4.74 -11.31 -16.88
N ARG A 185 5.24 -12.45 -17.39
CA ARG A 185 5.63 -13.58 -16.52
C ARG A 185 6.76 -13.20 -15.56
N GLY A 186 7.75 -12.44 -16.01
CA GLY A 186 8.83 -11.92 -15.15
C GLY A 186 8.31 -11.05 -14.01
N TRP A 187 7.42 -10.07 -14.28
CA TRP A 187 6.86 -9.20 -13.23
C TRP A 187 5.88 -9.93 -12.30
N ARG A 188 5.11 -10.91 -12.79
CA ARG A 188 4.30 -11.80 -11.91
C ARG A 188 5.21 -12.69 -11.03
N LEU A 189 6.30 -13.22 -11.58
CA LEU A 189 7.27 -14.01 -10.80
C LEU A 189 7.95 -13.16 -9.73
N GLY A 190 8.37 -11.92 -10.05
CA GLY A 190 8.95 -10.99 -9.08
C GLY A 190 8.01 -10.69 -7.90
N LEU A 191 6.72 -10.44 -8.18
CA LEU A 191 5.70 -10.25 -7.15
C LEU A 191 5.51 -11.52 -6.29
N GLY A 192 5.57 -12.69 -6.92
CA GLY A 192 5.53 -13.99 -6.26
C GLY A 192 6.73 -14.23 -5.34
N VAL A 193 7.94 -13.96 -5.81
CA VAL A 193 9.18 -14.06 -5.04
C VAL A 193 9.14 -13.15 -3.83
N ILE A 194 8.69 -11.89 -3.95
CA ILE A 194 8.54 -10.99 -2.80
C ILE A 194 7.56 -11.57 -1.76
N GLY A 195 6.41 -12.11 -2.19
CA GLY A 195 5.46 -12.76 -1.30
C GLY A 195 5.96 -14.04 -0.63
N VAL A 196 6.80 -14.83 -1.33
CA VAL A 196 7.44 -16.03 -0.79
C VAL A 196 8.55 -15.68 0.19
N VAL A 197 9.42 -14.70 -0.12
CA VAL A 197 10.48 -14.24 0.80
C VAL A 197 9.86 -13.66 2.07
N ALA A 198 8.78 -12.89 1.97
CA ALA A 198 8.02 -12.42 3.13
C ALA A 198 7.51 -13.58 4.01
N ALA A 199 6.91 -14.62 3.41
CA ALA A 199 6.41 -15.77 4.15
C ALA A 199 7.54 -16.59 4.79
N VAL A 200 8.61 -16.87 4.04
CA VAL A 200 9.77 -17.62 4.52
C VAL A 200 10.48 -16.88 5.64
N ALA A 201 10.73 -15.57 5.52
CA ALA A 201 11.31 -14.76 6.58
C ALA A 201 10.44 -14.78 7.86
N THR A 202 9.12 -14.74 7.73
CA THR A 202 8.19 -14.83 8.87
C THR A 202 8.26 -16.20 9.56
N VAL A 203 8.42 -17.30 8.80
CA VAL A 203 8.60 -18.65 9.36
C VAL A 203 9.99 -18.82 9.98
N VAL A 204 11.05 -18.28 9.36
CA VAL A 204 12.41 -18.27 9.92
C VAL A 204 12.46 -17.51 11.23
N ALA A 205 11.87 -16.32 11.31
CA ALA A 205 11.75 -15.54 12.54
C ALA A 205 11.10 -16.36 13.68
N LEU A 206 9.99 -17.05 13.41
CA LEU A 206 9.32 -17.87 14.40
C LEU A 206 10.14 -19.11 14.80
N GLY A 207 10.81 -19.77 13.85
CA GLY A 207 11.66 -20.94 14.12
C GLY A 207 12.90 -20.58 14.95
N VAL A 208 13.54 -19.45 14.63
CA VAL A 208 14.68 -18.90 15.36
C VAL A 208 14.28 -18.50 16.78
N LEU A 209 13.11 -17.86 16.94
CA LEU A 209 12.56 -17.57 18.27
C LEU A 209 12.29 -18.86 19.07
N VAL A 210 11.80 -19.94 18.44
CA VAL A 210 11.60 -21.23 19.12
C VAL A 210 12.93 -21.86 19.57
N THR A 211 14.02 -21.72 18.80
CA THR A 211 15.34 -22.23 19.23
C THR A 211 15.94 -21.48 20.41
N ASP A 212 15.56 -20.23 20.63
CA ASP A 212 16.01 -19.42 21.77
C ASP A 212 15.30 -19.79 23.09
N GLY A 213 14.34 -20.73 23.07
CA GLY A 213 13.68 -21.30 24.25
C GLY A 213 12.78 -20.37 25.09
N PRO A 214 11.95 -19.49 24.51
CA PRO A 214 11.18 -18.48 25.24
C PRO A 214 9.94 -19.03 25.94
N ASP A 215 9.44 -18.26 26.91
CA ASP A 215 8.17 -18.54 27.60
C ASP A 215 6.97 -18.61 26.64
N ALA A 216 6.00 -19.47 26.98
CA ALA A 216 4.84 -19.76 26.14
C ALA A 216 4.03 -18.50 25.73
N LEU A 217 3.98 -17.47 26.59
CA LEU A 217 3.29 -16.22 26.28
C LEU A 217 4.00 -15.41 25.17
N VAL A 218 5.33 -15.42 25.14
CA VAL A 218 6.14 -14.80 24.08
C VAL A 218 5.95 -15.55 22.76
N LEU A 219 5.91 -16.88 22.81
CA LEU A 219 5.62 -17.71 21.63
C LEU A 219 4.21 -17.43 21.07
N VAL A 220 3.20 -17.26 21.93
CA VAL A 220 1.84 -16.85 21.52
C VAL A 220 1.83 -15.46 20.90
N ARG A 221 2.49 -14.46 21.51
CA ARG A 221 2.61 -13.09 20.97
C ARG A 221 3.27 -13.10 19.58
N ALA A 222 4.33 -13.89 19.41
CA ALA A 222 5.03 -14.05 18.13
C ALA A 222 4.20 -14.79 17.06
N ALA A 223 3.45 -15.84 17.44
CA ALA A 223 2.56 -16.54 16.52
C ALA A 223 1.41 -15.63 16.03
N LEU A 224 0.85 -14.79 16.92
CA LEU A 224 -0.13 -13.77 16.55
C LEU A 224 0.46 -12.73 15.59
N ALA A 225 1.66 -12.23 15.88
CA ALA A 225 2.36 -11.27 15.02
C ALA A 225 2.71 -11.87 13.64
N ALA A 226 3.18 -13.11 13.60
CA ALA A 226 3.44 -13.85 12.36
C ALA A 226 2.17 -14.02 11.51
N LEU A 227 1.04 -14.43 12.14
CA LEU A 227 -0.25 -14.55 11.46
C LEU A 227 -0.74 -13.18 10.93
N PHE A 228 -0.65 -12.13 11.73
CA PHE A 228 -0.98 -10.76 11.33
C PHE A 228 -0.17 -10.33 10.10
N VAL A 229 1.15 -10.47 10.15
CA VAL A 229 2.06 -10.14 9.04
C VAL A 229 1.74 -10.96 7.78
N LEU A 230 1.54 -12.27 7.89
CA LEU A 230 1.17 -13.12 6.75
C LEU A 230 -0.16 -12.70 6.10
N VAL A 231 -1.14 -12.26 6.89
CA VAL A 231 -2.43 -11.77 6.36
C VAL A 231 -2.27 -10.36 5.74
N ILE A 232 -1.51 -9.45 6.35
CA ILE A 232 -1.28 -8.11 5.78
C ILE A 232 -0.43 -8.16 4.50
N VAL A 233 0.56 -9.05 4.42
CA VAL A 233 1.51 -9.12 3.30
C VAL A 233 1.07 -10.10 2.22
N CYS A 234 0.86 -11.37 2.58
CA CYS A 234 0.67 -12.42 1.58
C CYS A 234 -0.75 -12.44 1.00
N ARG A 235 -1.79 -12.06 1.77
CA ARG A 235 -3.18 -12.10 1.26
C ARG A 235 -3.47 -11.08 0.15
N PRO A 236 -2.94 -9.84 0.17
CA PRO A 236 -3.00 -8.93 -0.98
C PRO A 236 -2.16 -9.41 -2.17
N ILE A 237 -0.92 -9.85 -1.92
CA ILE A 237 -0.02 -10.34 -2.98
C ILE A 237 -0.64 -11.55 -3.72
N LEU A 238 -1.20 -12.52 -3.01
CA LEU A 238 -1.90 -13.67 -3.59
C LEU A 238 -3.17 -13.28 -4.38
N GLY A 239 -3.83 -12.17 -4.02
CA GLY A 239 -4.94 -11.63 -4.80
C GLY A 239 -4.47 -11.03 -6.13
N ALA A 240 -3.45 -10.15 -6.08
CA ALA A 240 -2.85 -9.54 -7.26
C ALA A 240 -2.25 -10.59 -8.22
N LEU A 241 -1.61 -11.64 -7.68
CA LEU A 241 -1.06 -12.74 -8.47
C LEU A 241 -2.12 -13.58 -9.20
N ARG A 242 -3.34 -13.67 -8.65
CA ARG A 242 -4.50 -14.30 -9.31
C ARG A 242 -5.10 -13.44 -10.43
N GLY A 243 -4.68 -12.18 -10.56
CA GLY A 243 -5.16 -11.25 -11.58
C GLY A 243 -6.20 -10.24 -11.10
N ASP A 244 -6.51 -10.21 -9.80
CA ASP A 244 -7.49 -9.27 -9.23
C ASP A 244 -6.90 -7.85 -9.16
N ASP A 245 -7.38 -6.95 -10.04
CA ASP A 245 -6.99 -5.54 -10.10
C ASP A 245 -7.28 -4.80 -8.77
N THR A 246 -8.27 -5.28 -8.00
CA THR A 246 -8.63 -4.74 -6.68
C THR A 246 -7.51 -4.99 -5.67
N TRP A 247 -7.07 -6.25 -5.53
CA TRP A 247 -5.95 -6.57 -4.63
C TRP A 247 -4.63 -6.00 -5.14
N ARG A 248 -4.44 -5.88 -6.46
CA ARG A 248 -3.28 -5.17 -7.05
C ARG A 248 -3.23 -3.71 -6.57
N ILE A 249 -4.35 -2.98 -6.65
CA ILE A 249 -4.43 -1.59 -6.16
C ILE A 249 -4.22 -1.53 -4.63
N VAL A 250 -4.72 -2.51 -3.86
CA VAL A 250 -4.46 -2.59 -2.41
C VAL A 250 -2.96 -2.80 -2.13
N VAL A 251 -2.24 -3.64 -2.89
CA VAL A 251 -0.77 -3.81 -2.74
C VAL A 251 -0.03 -2.50 -3.06
N VAL A 252 -0.41 -1.78 -4.12
CA VAL A 252 0.17 -0.46 -4.44
C VAL A 252 -0.07 0.54 -3.33
N GLY A 253 -1.32 0.65 -2.85
CA GLY A 253 -1.69 1.56 -1.77
C GLY A 253 -0.98 1.25 -0.46
N LEU A 254 -0.92 -0.02 -0.06
CA LEU A 254 -0.27 -0.45 1.17
C LEU A 254 1.27 -0.26 1.13
N GLY A 255 1.88 -0.46 -0.03
CA GLY A 255 3.30 -0.14 -0.25
C GLY A 255 3.58 1.38 -0.18
N ALA A 256 2.74 2.22 -0.77
CA ALA A 256 2.84 3.68 -0.67
C ALA A 256 2.60 4.19 0.77
N VAL A 257 1.67 3.57 1.49
CA VAL A 257 1.38 3.83 2.91
C VAL A 257 2.60 3.56 3.79
N LEU A 258 3.26 2.40 3.66
CA LEU A 258 4.47 2.10 4.43
C LEU A 258 5.68 2.93 3.99
N ALA A 259 5.81 3.26 2.71
CA ALA A 259 6.82 4.21 2.24
C ALA A 259 6.68 5.59 2.93
N ALA A 260 5.44 6.08 3.09
CA ALA A 260 5.18 7.29 3.87
C ALA A 260 5.48 7.10 5.37
N THR A 261 5.17 5.93 5.97
CA THR A 261 5.53 5.62 7.37
C THR A 261 7.05 5.70 7.60
N PHE A 262 7.86 5.18 6.68
CA PHE A 262 9.32 5.14 6.82
C PHE A 262 9.95 6.54 6.75
N VAL A 263 9.43 7.41 5.87
CA VAL A 263 9.88 8.82 5.77
C VAL A 263 9.41 9.63 6.98
N LEU A 264 8.14 9.53 7.38
CA LEU A 264 7.57 10.25 8.53
C LEU A 264 8.12 9.76 9.88
N GLY A 265 8.56 8.50 9.95
CA GLY A 265 9.18 7.90 11.14
C GLY A 265 10.69 8.15 11.26
N SER A 266 11.29 8.94 10.37
CA SER A 266 12.73 9.22 10.41
C SER A 266 13.15 9.85 11.75
N GLY A 267 13.99 9.12 12.50
CA GLY A 267 14.44 9.53 13.85
C GLY A 267 13.48 9.20 15.01
N ASN A 268 12.37 8.50 14.77
CA ASN A 268 11.48 7.99 15.83
C ASN A 268 11.65 6.47 16.00
N ALA A 269 11.90 6.02 17.23
CA ALA A 269 12.11 4.60 17.56
C ALA A 269 10.82 3.75 17.53
N THR A 270 9.63 4.35 17.55
CA THR A 270 8.35 3.61 17.61
C THR A 270 7.78 3.20 16.25
N LEU A 271 8.54 3.35 15.17
CA LEU A 271 8.18 2.93 13.82
C LEU A 271 9.32 2.10 13.23
N LEU A 272 8.99 1.20 12.31
CA LEU A 272 9.94 0.25 11.71
C LEU A 272 11.00 0.95 10.82
N GLN A 273 11.98 1.58 11.47
CA GLN A 273 13.15 2.21 10.85
C GLN A 273 14.19 1.19 10.41
N VAL A 274 14.30 0.06 11.13
CA VAL A 274 15.23 -1.05 10.90
C VAL A 274 14.54 -2.36 11.31
N GLY A 275 14.73 -3.44 10.55
CA GLY A 275 14.22 -4.77 10.89
C GLY A 275 15.20 -5.88 10.52
N SER A 276 15.33 -6.89 11.37
CA SER A 276 16.11 -8.10 11.12
C SER A 276 15.20 -9.25 10.69
N VAL A 277 15.71 -10.15 9.83
CA VAL A 277 15.06 -11.39 9.40
C VAL A 277 14.71 -12.31 10.58
N ARG A 278 15.36 -12.14 11.74
CA ARG A 278 14.98 -12.81 13.01
C ARG A 278 13.61 -12.39 13.55
N PHE A 279 12.97 -11.33 13.02
CA PHE A 279 11.67 -10.83 13.47
C PHE A 279 10.63 -10.75 12.36
N ALA A 280 9.38 -11.15 12.67
CA ALA A 280 8.26 -11.15 11.72
C ALA A 280 8.01 -9.77 11.05
N GLY A 281 8.32 -8.67 11.73
CA GLY A 281 8.19 -7.31 11.18
C GLY A 281 8.98 -7.07 9.90
N PHE A 282 10.05 -7.82 9.63
CA PHE A 282 10.87 -7.73 8.42
C PHE A 282 10.04 -7.80 7.13
N ALA A 283 9.01 -8.65 7.07
CA ALA A 283 8.18 -8.81 5.87
C ALA A 283 7.39 -7.52 5.50
N LEU A 284 7.19 -6.59 6.43
CA LEU A 284 6.59 -5.27 6.15
C LEU A 284 7.55 -4.33 5.39
N LEU A 285 8.88 -4.52 5.51
CA LEU A 285 9.88 -3.79 4.71
C LEU A 285 9.78 -4.13 3.22
N LEU A 286 9.23 -5.30 2.87
CA LEU A 286 9.09 -5.75 1.48
C LEU A 286 7.86 -5.18 0.77
N LEU A 287 6.95 -4.51 1.49
CA LEU A 287 5.67 -4.04 0.96
C LEU A 287 5.77 -2.85 0.00
N PRO A 288 6.63 -1.84 0.22
CA PRO A 288 6.93 -0.82 -0.79
C PRO A 288 7.45 -1.42 -2.11
N ALA A 289 8.31 -2.46 -2.04
CA ALA A 289 8.81 -3.17 -3.21
C ALA A 289 7.70 -3.98 -3.92
N ALA A 290 6.83 -4.65 -3.17
CA ALA A 290 5.63 -5.31 -3.72
C ALA A 290 4.70 -4.30 -4.40
N GLY A 291 4.49 -3.12 -3.78
CA GLY A 291 3.73 -2.00 -4.33
C GLY A 291 4.31 -1.47 -5.64
N ALA A 292 5.64 -1.28 -5.70
CA ALA A 292 6.33 -0.86 -6.91
C ALA A 292 6.13 -1.85 -8.07
N VAL A 293 6.24 -3.16 -7.80
CA VAL A 293 5.99 -4.23 -8.79
C VAL A 293 4.53 -4.25 -9.23
N ALA A 294 3.58 -4.27 -8.28
CA ALA A 294 2.13 -4.28 -8.53
C ALA A 294 1.64 -3.03 -9.29
N GLY A 295 2.37 -1.91 -9.16
CA GLY A 295 2.13 -0.65 -9.87
C GLY A 295 2.51 -0.67 -11.36
N SER A 296 3.07 -1.76 -11.88
CA SER A 296 3.55 -1.82 -13.28
C SER A 296 2.43 -1.85 -14.33
N ALA A 297 2.66 -1.14 -15.44
CA ALA A 297 1.72 -1.01 -16.54
C ALA A 297 1.37 -2.38 -17.18
N LEU A 298 2.27 -3.37 -17.12
CA LEU A 298 2.00 -4.74 -17.56
C LEU A 298 1.02 -5.48 -16.64
N LEU A 299 1.21 -5.44 -15.32
CA LEU A 299 0.28 -6.07 -14.38
C LEU A 299 -1.07 -5.36 -14.39
N GLU A 300 -1.08 -4.04 -14.57
CA GLU A 300 -2.29 -3.24 -14.75
C GLU A 300 -3.08 -3.65 -16.00
N ARG A 301 -2.43 -3.75 -17.16
CA ARG A 301 -3.10 -4.22 -18.40
C ARG A 301 -3.61 -5.65 -18.26
N ALA A 302 -2.82 -6.54 -17.67
CA ALA A 302 -3.18 -7.94 -17.49
C ALA A 302 -4.36 -8.13 -16.52
N ALA A 303 -4.40 -7.38 -15.40
CA ALA A 303 -5.49 -7.45 -14.44
C ALA A 303 -6.79 -6.87 -15.01
N ARG A 304 -6.72 -5.81 -15.82
CA ARG A 304 -7.90 -5.29 -16.56
C ARG A 304 -8.41 -6.28 -17.60
N ALA A 305 -7.52 -6.93 -18.37
CA ALA A 305 -7.89 -7.95 -19.34
C ALA A 305 -8.53 -9.19 -18.69
N ALA A 306 -8.11 -9.56 -17.47
CA ALA A 306 -8.73 -10.65 -16.70
C ALA A 306 -10.03 -10.25 -15.98
N GLY A 307 -10.24 -8.95 -15.74
CA GLY A 307 -11.43 -8.40 -15.07
C GLY A 307 -12.60 -8.09 -15.99
N VAL A 308 -12.38 -8.05 -17.31
CA VAL A 308 -13.47 -8.08 -18.31
C VAL A 308 -13.88 -9.55 -18.47
N PRO A 309 -15.15 -9.94 -18.19
CA PRO A 309 -15.60 -11.29 -18.54
C PRO A 309 -15.50 -11.46 -20.05
N ALA A 310 -14.87 -12.55 -20.50
CA ALA A 310 -14.88 -12.91 -21.90
C ALA A 310 -16.34 -13.07 -22.34
N ALA A 311 -16.80 -12.25 -23.29
CA ALA A 311 -18.18 -12.22 -23.71
C ALA A 311 -18.54 -13.54 -24.39
N SER A 312 -19.24 -14.41 -23.66
CA SER A 312 -20.01 -15.49 -24.25
C SER A 312 -21.05 -14.88 -25.18
N GLU A 313 -21.11 -15.37 -26.42
CA GLU A 313 -21.95 -14.81 -27.51
C GLU A 313 -23.46 -15.13 -27.32
N THR A 314 -23.95 -15.18 -26.07
CA THR A 314 -25.23 -15.82 -25.72
C THR A 314 -25.94 -15.20 -24.50
N GLU A 315 -25.28 -14.41 -23.64
CA GLU A 315 -25.93 -13.79 -22.49
C GLU A 315 -26.27 -12.30 -22.69
N ALA A 316 -27.25 -11.83 -21.90
CA ALA A 316 -28.03 -10.64 -22.21
C ALA A 316 -27.21 -9.33 -22.22
N ALA A 317 -27.72 -8.35 -22.97
CA ALA A 317 -27.14 -7.02 -23.03
C ALA A 317 -26.97 -6.40 -21.63
N PRO A 318 -25.87 -5.67 -21.38
CA PRO A 318 -25.64 -5.01 -20.10
C PRO A 318 -26.81 -4.10 -19.72
N ALA A 319 -27.23 -4.18 -18.46
CA ALA A 319 -28.35 -3.39 -17.94
C ALA A 319 -28.11 -1.89 -18.14
N GLU A 320 -29.17 -1.16 -18.55
CA GLU A 320 -29.10 0.26 -18.86
C GLU A 320 -28.47 1.05 -17.71
N GLY A 321 -27.31 1.67 -17.99
CA GLY A 321 -26.52 2.42 -17.02
C GLY A 321 -25.16 1.83 -16.66
N SER A 322 -24.83 0.58 -17.01
CA SER A 322 -23.51 -0.01 -16.70
C SER A 322 -22.39 0.46 -17.65
N GLY A 323 -22.19 1.78 -17.76
CA GLY A 323 -21.10 2.38 -18.53
C GLY A 323 -19.72 2.15 -17.90
N PRO A 324 -18.62 2.41 -18.63
CA PRO A 324 -17.25 2.16 -18.16
C PRO A 324 -16.90 2.94 -16.88
N GLU A 325 -17.53 4.08 -16.65
CA GLU A 325 -17.37 4.87 -15.41
C GLU A 325 -17.86 4.12 -14.17
N VAL A 326 -19.01 3.43 -14.26
CA VAL A 326 -19.58 2.65 -13.15
C VAL A 326 -18.65 1.48 -12.79
N ALA A 327 -18.06 0.81 -13.78
CA ALA A 327 -17.06 -0.22 -13.55
C ALA A 327 -15.80 0.32 -12.82
N VAL A 328 -15.36 1.55 -13.16
CA VAL A 328 -14.26 2.22 -12.43
C VAL A 328 -14.64 2.49 -10.97
N VAL A 329 -15.87 2.94 -10.70
CA VAL A 329 -16.36 3.20 -9.33
C VAL A 329 -16.48 1.92 -8.52
N LEU A 330 -17.08 0.86 -9.07
CA LEU A 330 -17.25 -0.42 -8.38
C LEU A 330 -15.91 -1.06 -8.01
N ARG A 331 -14.86 -0.93 -8.85
CA ARG A 331 -13.49 -1.33 -8.49
C ARG A 331 -12.97 -0.55 -7.28
N TRP A 332 -13.13 0.78 -7.25
CA TRP A 332 -12.69 1.58 -6.10
C TRP A 332 -13.48 1.27 -4.82
N VAL A 333 -14.78 0.98 -4.93
CA VAL A 333 -15.61 0.48 -3.82
C VAL A 333 -15.09 -0.87 -3.29
N ALA A 334 -14.69 -1.78 -4.18
CA ALA A 334 -14.07 -3.05 -3.80
C ALA A 334 -12.69 -2.86 -3.12
N VAL A 335 -11.88 -1.89 -3.59
CA VAL A 335 -10.62 -1.50 -2.92
C VAL A 335 -10.88 -1.00 -1.50
N ALA A 336 -11.87 -0.12 -1.31
CA ALA A 336 -12.27 0.36 0.01
C ALA A 336 -12.74 -0.78 0.94
N ARG A 337 -13.52 -1.73 0.40
CA ARG A 337 -13.98 -2.92 1.11
C ARG A 337 -12.83 -3.84 1.53
N HIS A 338 -11.81 -4.03 0.68
CA HIS A 338 -10.62 -4.80 1.04
C HIS A 338 -9.71 -4.06 2.04
N ALA A 339 -9.57 -2.74 1.93
CA ALA A 339 -8.87 -1.94 2.94
C ALA A 339 -9.55 -2.00 4.32
N LEU A 340 -10.90 -2.00 4.37
CA LEU A 340 -11.64 -2.24 5.63
C LEU A 340 -11.46 -3.67 6.16
N MET A 341 -11.33 -4.69 5.30
CA MET A 341 -11.04 -6.06 5.74
C MET A 341 -9.65 -6.18 6.36
N LEU A 342 -8.63 -5.51 5.79
CA LEU A 342 -7.30 -5.42 6.40
C LEU A 342 -7.35 -4.61 7.71
N LEU A 343 -8.14 -3.54 7.77
CA LEU A 343 -8.31 -2.74 8.99
C LEU A 343 -8.94 -3.55 10.13
N ALA A 344 -9.93 -4.40 9.82
CA ALA A 344 -10.51 -5.34 10.78
C ALA A 344 -9.45 -6.33 11.31
N VAL A 345 -8.55 -6.83 10.45
CA VAL A 345 -7.44 -7.71 10.85
C VAL A 345 -6.45 -6.98 11.77
N THR A 346 -6.08 -5.74 11.46
CA THR A 346 -5.20 -4.92 12.33
C THR A 346 -5.85 -4.62 13.68
N ALA A 347 -7.15 -4.29 13.70
CA ALA A 347 -7.90 -4.05 14.93
C ALA A 347 -8.04 -5.31 15.81
N ALA A 348 -8.23 -6.48 15.18
CA ALA A 348 -8.22 -7.77 15.87
C ALA A 348 -6.83 -8.13 16.43
N PHE A 349 -5.75 -7.85 15.70
CA PHE A 349 -4.38 -8.06 16.20
C PHE A 349 -4.05 -7.14 17.38
N VAL A 350 -4.35 -5.85 17.28
CA VAL A 350 -4.18 -4.88 18.40
C VAL A 350 -4.98 -5.30 19.64
N ALA A 351 -6.19 -5.82 19.46
CA ALA A 351 -6.99 -6.33 20.57
C ALA A 351 -6.38 -7.60 21.20
N ALA A 352 -5.84 -8.50 20.38
CA ALA A 352 -5.20 -9.73 20.85
C ALA A 352 -3.87 -9.45 21.58
N ASP A 353 -3.04 -8.55 21.06
CA ASP A 353 -1.80 -8.07 21.69
C ASP A 353 -2.10 -7.44 23.07
N GLY A 354 -3.11 -6.57 23.16
CA GLY A 354 -3.58 -6.00 24.42
C GLY A 354 -4.16 -7.02 25.41
N LEU A 355 -4.68 -8.16 24.94
CA LEU A 355 -5.08 -9.28 25.81
C LEU A 355 -3.87 -10.05 26.33
N VAL A 356 -2.85 -10.27 25.49
CA VAL A 356 -1.59 -10.93 25.89
C VAL A 356 -0.85 -10.08 26.93
N ASP A 357 -0.73 -8.77 26.73
CA ASP A 357 -0.16 -7.82 27.70
C ASP A 357 -0.92 -7.81 29.05
N LEU A 358 -2.23 -8.05 29.03
CA LEU A 358 -3.05 -8.15 30.24
C LEU A 358 -2.85 -9.48 30.98
N VAL A 359 -2.60 -10.57 30.26
CA VAL A 359 -2.25 -11.89 30.82
C VAL A 359 -0.81 -11.92 31.37
N ASP A 360 0.10 -11.15 30.78
CA ASP A 360 1.47 -10.92 31.26
C ASP A 360 1.52 -10.32 32.69
N GLY A 361 0.44 -9.66 33.12
CA GLY A 361 0.34 -9.01 34.43
C GLY A 361 1.28 -7.81 34.61
N GLY A 362 1.94 -7.35 33.54
CA GLY A 362 2.96 -6.31 33.57
C GLY A 362 2.42 -4.90 33.93
N PRO A 363 3.33 -3.93 34.17
CA PRO A 363 2.98 -2.56 34.59
C PRO A 363 2.21 -1.76 33.53
N ARG A 364 2.05 -2.30 32.30
CA ARG A 364 1.32 -1.70 31.18
C ARG A 364 -0.20 -1.98 31.21
N THR A 365 -0.75 -2.40 32.34
CA THR A 365 -2.16 -2.87 32.45
C THR A 365 -3.18 -1.88 31.86
N ALA A 366 -2.96 -0.57 32.02
CA ALA A 366 -3.83 0.46 31.46
C ALA A 366 -3.81 0.53 29.92
N THR A 367 -2.63 0.43 29.30
CA THR A 367 -2.49 0.47 27.83
C THR A 367 -2.86 -0.86 27.19
N ALA A 368 -2.68 -1.98 27.89
CA ALA A 368 -3.19 -3.30 27.54
C ALA A 368 -4.72 -3.30 27.44
N VAL A 369 -5.42 -2.86 28.50
CA VAL A 369 -6.89 -2.72 28.53
C VAL A 369 -7.38 -1.75 27.45
N LEU A 370 -6.69 -0.62 27.24
CA LEU A 370 -7.03 0.34 26.19
C LEU A 370 -6.93 -0.28 24.78
N SER A 371 -5.85 -1.02 24.51
CA SER A 371 -5.62 -1.70 23.22
C SER A 371 -6.67 -2.79 22.96
N LEU A 372 -7.00 -3.58 23.98
CA LEU A 372 -8.07 -4.58 23.94
C LEU A 372 -9.44 -3.93 23.65
N VAL A 373 -9.86 -2.96 24.45
CA VAL A 373 -11.19 -2.35 24.33
C VAL A 373 -11.34 -1.55 23.04
N LEU A 374 -10.36 -0.72 22.68
CA LEU A 374 -10.45 0.11 21.48
C LEU A 374 -10.20 -0.69 20.18
N GLY A 375 -9.35 -1.72 20.21
CA GLY A 375 -9.18 -2.65 19.10
C GLY A 375 -10.48 -3.41 18.79
N LEU A 376 -11.17 -3.91 19.83
CA LEU A 376 -12.50 -4.52 19.69
C LEU A 376 -13.55 -3.51 19.18
N LEU A 377 -13.50 -2.25 19.63
CA LEU A 377 -14.42 -1.20 19.17
C LEU A 377 -14.25 -0.93 17.66
N VAL A 378 -13.01 -0.79 17.17
CA VAL A 378 -12.72 -0.60 15.73
C VAL A 378 -13.10 -1.85 14.93
N LEU A 379 -12.77 -3.04 15.43
CA LEU A 379 -13.17 -4.30 14.80
C LEU A 379 -14.69 -4.36 14.58
N VAL A 380 -15.49 -4.06 15.62
CA VAL A 380 -16.96 -3.98 15.51
C VAL A 380 -17.40 -2.87 14.54
N ALA A 381 -16.76 -1.69 14.58
CA ALA A 381 -17.09 -0.56 13.72
C ALA A 381 -16.84 -0.83 12.22
N THR A 382 -15.88 -1.68 11.85
CA THR A 382 -15.67 -2.07 10.43
C THR A 382 -16.79 -2.95 9.87
N LEU A 383 -17.48 -3.74 10.69
CA LEU A 383 -18.42 -4.77 10.22
C LEU A 383 -19.61 -4.20 9.43
N PRO A 384 -20.27 -3.08 9.82
CA PRO A 384 -21.27 -2.42 8.99
C PRO A 384 -20.72 -1.95 7.65
N GLY A 385 -19.52 -1.36 7.60
CA GLY A 385 -18.90 -0.87 6.37
C GLY A 385 -18.57 -1.99 5.38
N VAL A 386 -17.94 -3.07 5.84
CA VAL A 386 -17.57 -4.23 5.00
C VAL A 386 -18.81 -4.97 4.44
N ARG A 387 -19.92 -4.98 5.20
CA ARG A 387 -21.19 -5.57 4.77
C ARG A 387 -21.93 -4.66 3.80
N ALA A 388 -22.12 -3.39 4.15
CA ALA A 388 -22.89 -2.44 3.35
C ALA A 388 -22.24 -2.16 1.99
N LEU A 389 -20.92 -1.92 1.92
CA LEU A 389 -20.20 -1.83 0.62
C LEU A 389 -20.24 -3.15 -0.19
N GLY A 390 -20.64 -4.27 0.42
CA GLY A 390 -20.83 -5.55 -0.25
C GLY A 390 -22.25 -5.77 -0.77
N SER A 391 -23.22 -4.92 -0.39
CA SER A 391 -24.61 -4.97 -0.86
C SER A 391 -24.99 -3.78 -1.74
N ASP A 392 -24.55 -2.57 -1.36
CA ASP A 392 -24.83 -1.33 -2.09
C ASP A 392 -23.66 -0.33 -1.90
N ALA A 393 -23.13 0.18 -3.01
CA ALA A 393 -22.00 1.11 -3.01
C ALA A 393 -22.33 2.48 -2.40
N VAL A 394 -23.56 2.96 -2.61
CA VAL A 394 -24.05 4.29 -2.22
C VAL A 394 -24.44 4.30 -0.75
N GLU A 395 -25.24 3.33 -0.30
CA GLU A 395 -25.57 3.18 1.13
C GLU A 395 -24.34 2.81 1.96
N GLY A 396 -23.44 1.99 1.41
CA GLY A 396 -22.23 1.53 2.09
C GLY A 396 -21.15 2.60 2.29
N ARG A 397 -21.16 3.68 1.50
CA ARG A 397 -20.15 4.75 1.57
C ARG A 397 -20.09 5.42 2.95
N ALA A 398 -21.24 5.74 3.53
CA ALA A 398 -21.34 6.42 4.82
C ALA A 398 -20.80 5.59 6.01
N PRO A 399 -21.24 4.33 6.26
CA PRO A 399 -20.68 3.52 7.34
C PRO A 399 -19.21 3.15 7.12
N ALA A 400 -18.75 3.03 5.87
CA ALA A 400 -17.33 2.81 5.57
C ALA A 400 -16.44 4.00 5.97
N LEU A 401 -16.84 5.22 5.61
CA LEU A 401 -16.13 6.44 6.02
C LEU A 401 -16.22 6.69 7.53
N ALA A 402 -17.36 6.38 8.17
CA ALA A 402 -17.51 6.46 9.62
C ALA A 402 -16.59 5.46 10.35
N ALA A 403 -16.47 4.22 9.85
CA ALA A 403 -15.54 3.22 10.40
C ALA A 403 -14.07 3.66 10.27
N ALA A 404 -13.70 4.22 9.11
CA ALA A 404 -12.36 4.78 8.91
C ALA A 404 -12.09 5.95 9.87
N GLY A 405 -12.99 6.92 9.98
CA GLY A 405 -12.85 8.07 10.88
C GLY A 405 -12.78 7.68 12.37
N ALA A 406 -13.60 6.72 12.81
CA ALA A 406 -13.54 6.17 14.16
C ALA A 406 -12.17 5.49 14.44
N SER A 407 -11.63 4.77 13.45
CA SER A 407 -10.30 4.17 13.54
C SER A 407 -9.17 5.19 13.60
N VAL A 408 -9.30 6.34 12.93
CA VAL A 408 -8.32 7.45 13.05
C VAL A 408 -8.27 7.95 14.49
N VAL A 409 -9.43 8.28 15.08
CA VAL A 409 -9.51 8.78 16.46
C VAL A 409 -8.97 7.75 17.46
N VAL A 410 -9.40 6.49 17.34
CA VAL A 410 -8.92 5.39 18.18
C VAL A 410 -7.41 5.16 18.03
N GLY A 411 -6.91 5.07 16.80
CA GLY A 411 -5.51 4.78 16.56
C GLY A 411 -4.59 5.90 17.02
N ILE A 412 -5.01 7.16 16.91
CA ILE A 412 -4.29 8.30 17.50
C ILE A 412 -4.25 8.18 19.03
N VAL A 413 -5.37 7.83 19.68
CA VAL A 413 -5.41 7.59 21.14
C VAL A 413 -4.47 6.43 21.54
N LEU A 414 -4.41 5.36 20.76
CA LEU A 414 -3.50 4.22 21.01
C LEU A 414 -2.02 4.55 20.74
N LEU A 415 -1.72 5.41 19.76
CA LEU A 415 -0.37 5.91 19.52
C LEU A 415 0.11 6.84 20.64
N VAL A 416 -0.77 7.73 21.13
CA VAL A 416 -0.45 8.65 22.25
C VAL A 416 -0.31 7.90 23.58
N ALA A 417 -1.20 6.94 23.86
CA ALA A 417 -1.15 6.14 25.08
C ALA A 417 -0.05 5.05 25.06
N GLY A 418 0.37 4.58 23.88
CA GLY A 418 1.26 3.43 23.72
C GLY A 418 2.73 3.65 24.13
N GLY A 419 3.15 4.89 24.40
CA GLY A 419 4.49 5.22 24.86
C GLY A 419 5.60 5.00 23.81
N GLN A 420 6.85 4.93 24.27
CA GLN A 420 8.05 4.67 23.46
C GLN A 420 8.46 3.19 23.49
N ASP A 421 7.54 2.29 23.87
CA ASP A 421 7.85 0.90 24.20
C ASP A 421 8.09 0.05 22.93
N ALA A 422 9.37 -0.22 22.65
CA ALA A 422 9.81 -0.90 21.45
C ALA A 422 9.65 -2.44 21.53
N GLY A 423 8.76 -2.96 20.69
CA GLY A 423 8.82 -4.35 20.20
C GLY A 423 8.98 -4.34 18.68
N PRO A 424 9.57 -5.37 18.04
CA PRO A 424 9.98 -5.35 16.63
C PRO A 424 8.84 -5.38 15.58
N VAL A 425 7.59 -5.22 16.04
CA VAL A 425 6.38 -5.01 15.22
C VAL A 425 5.61 -3.81 15.78
N VAL A 426 5.46 -3.81 17.12
CA VAL A 426 4.74 -2.84 17.96
C VAL A 426 4.94 -1.39 17.50
N GLY A 427 3.83 -0.69 17.30
CA GLY A 427 3.76 0.67 16.78
C GLY A 427 3.38 0.71 15.30
N THR A 428 3.82 -0.25 14.50
CA THR A 428 3.52 -0.28 13.06
C THR A 428 2.06 -0.67 12.80
N GLU A 429 1.51 -1.63 13.56
CA GLU A 429 0.09 -1.98 13.56
C GLU A 429 -0.79 -0.82 14.07
N ARG A 430 -0.38 -0.13 15.15
CA ARG A 430 -1.09 1.05 15.68
C ARG A 430 -1.11 2.19 14.65
N TRP A 431 -0.03 2.42 13.91
CA TRP A 431 0.03 3.41 12.85
C TRP A 431 -0.79 3.02 11.59
N LEU A 432 -0.79 1.73 11.21
CA LEU A 432 -1.66 1.21 10.15
C LEU A 432 -3.15 1.33 10.52
N LEU A 433 -3.51 1.15 11.80
CA LEU A 433 -4.87 1.33 12.32
C LEU A 433 -5.28 2.81 12.39
N ALA A 434 -4.35 3.68 12.79
CA ALA A 434 -4.59 5.12 12.94
C ALA A 434 -4.68 5.86 11.60
N LEU A 435 -3.73 5.64 10.70
CA LEU A 435 -3.55 6.48 9.51
C LEU A 435 -3.51 5.65 8.22
N GLY A 436 -2.71 4.58 8.20
CA GLY A 436 -2.40 3.87 6.95
C GLY A 436 -3.62 3.28 6.23
N LEU A 437 -4.35 2.37 6.89
CA LEU A 437 -5.51 1.69 6.30
C LEU A 437 -6.75 2.60 6.22
N PRO A 438 -7.06 3.48 7.20
CA PRO A 438 -8.13 4.47 7.04
C PRO A 438 -7.90 5.41 5.85
N ALA A 439 -6.66 5.86 5.59
CA ALA A 439 -6.36 6.68 4.42
C ALA A 439 -6.68 5.97 3.10
N LEU A 440 -6.39 4.66 2.98
CA LEU A 440 -6.76 3.88 1.79
C LEU A 440 -8.28 3.77 1.60
N VAL A 441 -9.06 3.62 2.67
CA VAL A 441 -10.53 3.61 2.61
C VAL A 441 -11.06 4.97 2.15
N VAL A 442 -10.53 6.08 2.71
CA VAL A 442 -10.92 7.44 2.31
C VAL A 442 -10.55 7.71 0.86
N LEU A 443 -9.29 7.50 0.47
CA LEU A 443 -8.80 7.73 -0.89
C LEU A 443 -9.57 6.92 -1.94
N ALA A 444 -9.96 5.67 -1.64
CA ALA A 444 -10.78 4.87 -2.52
C ALA A 444 -12.23 5.41 -2.66
N LEU A 445 -12.81 6.01 -1.62
CA LEU A 445 -14.20 6.52 -1.63
C LEU A 445 -14.32 8.03 -1.95
N THR A 446 -13.21 8.76 -2.08
CA THR A 446 -13.21 10.22 -2.35
C THR A 446 -12.14 10.71 -3.33
N GLY A 447 -11.06 9.95 -3.58
CA GLY A 447 -9.86 10.47 -4.24
C GLY A 447 -9.99 10.74 -5.74
N THR A 448 -10.71 9.90 -6.49
CA THR A 448 -10.87 10.07 -7.94
C THR A 448 -12.09 10.92 -8.30
N GLY A 449 -11.97 11.71 -9.38
CA GLY A 449 -13.05 12.58 -9.86
C GLY A 449 -14.32 11.81 -10.24
N THR A 450 -14.18 10.65 -10.89
CA THR A 450 -15.30 9.78 -11.27
C THR A 450 -16.06 9.23 -10.05
N VAL A 451 -15.36 8.81 -8.99
CA VAL A 451 -16.00 8.37 -7.74
C VAL A 451 -16.72 9.52 -7.04
N ARG A 452 -16.16 10.74 -7.05
CA ARG A 452 -16.87 11.92 -6.52
C ARG A 452 -18.11 12.26 -7.33
N ALA A 453 -18.01 12.30 -8.66
CA ALA A 453 -19.13 12.59 -9.56
C ALA A 453 -20.26 11.57 -9.42
N TYR A 454 -19.93 10.27 -9.42
CA TYR A 454 -20.92 9.21 -9.26
C TYR A 454 -21.70 9.32 -7.94
N PHE A 455 -21.03 9.53 -6.81
CA PHE A 455 -21.70 9.69 -5.51
C PHE A 455 -22.36 11.05 -5.30
N ALA A 456 -22.09 12.04 -6.15
CA ALA A 456 -22.84 13.31 -6.19
C ALA A 456 -24.13 13.16 -7.00
N ALA A 457 -24.08 12.43 -8.13
CA ALA A 457 -25.25 12.10 -8.94
C ALA A 457 -26.19 11.07 -8.27
N HIS A 458 -25.63 10.17 -7.45
CA HIS A 458 -26.37 9.16 -6.69
C HIS A 458 -26.26 9.45 -5.17
N PRO A 459 -26.95 10.47 -4.64
CA PRO A 459 -27.02 10.69 -3.21
C PRO A 459 -27.78 9.54 -2.55
N ALA A 460 -27.24 8.99 -1.45
CA ALA A 460 -27.90 7.91 -0.73
C ALA A 460 -29.30 8.33 -0.28
N ALA A 461 -30.30 7.50 -0.60
CA ALA A 461 -31.68 7.76 -0.27
C ALA A 461 -31.81 8.03 1.24
N ARG A 462 -32.27 9.23 1.62
CA ARG A 462 -32.36 9.67 3.02
C ARG A 462 -33.58 9.05 3.74
N ALA A 463 -33.89 7.81 3.39
CA ALA A 463 -35.09 7.08 3.77
C ALA A 463 -35.18 6.90 5.30
N GLY A 464 -36.23 7.49 5.89
CA GLY A 464 -36.72 7.16 7.23
C GLY A 464 -35.82 7.47 8.43
N ARG A 465 -34.53 7.82 8.28
CA ARG A 465 -33.62 8.04 9.44
C ARG A 465 -34.00 9.23 10.33
N THR A 466 -34.85 10.15 9.88
CA THR A 466 -35.51 11.15 10.74
C THR A 466 -36.43 10.50 11.78
N GLY A 467 -37.03 9.35 11.46
CA GLY A 467 -37.89 8.55 12.36
C GLY A 467 -37.18 7.97 13.58
N ALA A 468 -35.85 8.07 13.69
CA ALA A 468 -35.11 7.69 14.89
C ALA A 468 -35.25 8.71 16.05
N TYR A 469 -35.59 9.96 15.72
CA TYR A 469 -35.78 11.06 16.69
C TYR A 469 -37.16 11.74 16.61
N VAL A 470 -37.95 11.45 15.57
CA VAL A 470 -39.39 11.76 15.58
C VAL A 470 -40.10 10.76 16.49
N TRP A 471 -40.75 11.25 17.55
CA TRP A 471 -41.60 10.43 18.41
C TRP A 471 -42.77 9.87 17.59
N ALA A 472 -42.77 8.56 17.36
CA ALA A 472 -43.90 7.85 16.81
C ALA A 472 -44.72 7.23 17.96
N PRO A 473 -46.07 7.31 17.94
CA PRO A 473 -46.88 6.57 18.88
C PRO A 473 -46.61 5.07 18.75
N ARG A 474 -46.70 4.33 19.87
CA ARG A 474 -46.63 2.86 19.84
C ARG A 474 -47.74 2.34 18.92
N ARG A 475 -47.37 1.69 17.81
CA ARG A 475 -48.33 1.05 16.91
C ARG A 475 -49.17 0.05 17.70
N THR A 476 -50.47 0.29 17.72
CA THR A 476 -51.49 -0.66 18.11
C THR A 476 -51.44 -1.88 17.17
N ALA A 477 -51.77 -3.06 17.69
CA ALA A 477 -51.50 -4.31 16.98
C ALA A 477 -52.39 -4.50 15.72
N ASP A 478 -53.57 -3.88 15.69
CA ASP A 478 -54.57 -4.04 14.63
C ASP A 478 -54.23 -3.29 13.34
N ASP A 479 -53.50 -2.17 13.42
CA ASP A 479 -53.18 -1.32 12.26
C ASP A 479 -52.20 -1.97 11.24
N GLY A 480 -51.63 -3.13 11.59
CA GLY A 480 -50.65 -3.85 10.76
C GLY A 480 -51.26 -4.79 9.72
N ALA A 481 -52.58 -5.02 9.72
CA ALA A 481 -53.19 -6.13 8.98
C ALA A 481 -53.37 -5.91 7.46
N ALA A 482 -53.35 -4.67 6.97
CA ALA A 482 -53.98 -4.34 5.69
C ALA A 482 -53.07 -4.25 4.44
N THR A 483 -51.79 -3.87 4.55
CA THR A 483 -51.05 -3.35 3.37
C THR A 483 -49.59 -3.79 3.14
N ASP A 484 -48.93 -4.53 4.05
CA ASP A 484 -47.48 -4.85 3.92
C ASP A 484 -47.13 -6.34 4.22
N GLY A 485 -48.14 -7.22 4.25
CA GLY A 485 -47.96 -8.63 4.68
C GLY A 485 -47.42 -9.60 3.62
N GLY A 486 -47.60 -9.29 2.33
CA GLY A 486 -47.38 -10.24 1.23
C GLY A 486 -45.91 -10.61 0.99
N GLU A 487 -45.11 -9.66 0.48
CA GLU A 487 -43.76 -9.93 0.00
C GLU A 487 -42.80 -10.33 1.13
N LYS A 488 -42.88 -9.65 2.28
CA LYS A 488 -42.04 -9.94 3.46
C LYS A 488 -42.33 -11.32 4.04
N GLY A 489 -43.57 -11.79 3.93
CA GLY A 489 -43.95 -13.17 4.23
C GLY A 489 -43.33 -14.18 3.25
N ALA A 490 -43.46 -13.90 1.94
CA ALA A 490 -42.93 -14.76 0.87
C ALA A 490 -41.40 -14.89 0.92
N ALA A 491 -40.66 -13.79 0.97
CA ALA A 491 -39.20 -13.77 1.00
C ALA A 491 -38.64 -14.52 2.22
N LYS A 492 -39.26 -14.35 3.40
CA LYS A 492 -38.86 -15.06 4.63
C LYS A 492 -39.19 -16.56 4.59
N LYS A 493 -40.20 -16.96 3.80
CA LYS A 493 -40.49 -18.37 3.52
C LYS A 493 -39.47 -18.95 2.54
N ALA A 494 -39.17 -18.26 1.44
CA ALA A 494 -38.19 -18.65 0.43
C ALA A 494 -36.80 -18.87 1.06
N ALA A 495 -36.25 -17.87 1.76
CA ALA A 495 -34.96 -17.98 2.44
C ALA A 495 -34.91 -19.07 3.52
N LYS A 496 -36.06 -19.44 4.14
CA LYS A 496 -36.13 -20.58 5.06
C LYS A 496 -36.10 -21.92 4.32
N THR A 497 -36.80 -22.03 3.19
CA THR A 497 -36.81 -23.24 2.35
C THR A 497 -35.44 -23.47 1.69
N GLU A 498 -34.83 -22.42 1.14
CA GLU A 498 -33.50 -22.46 0.52
C GLU A 498 -32.42 -22.85 1.55
N ARG A 499 -32.45 -22.26 2.75
CA ARG A 499 -31.54 -22.64 3.85
C ARG A 499 -31.80 -24.05 4.40
N ALA A 500 -32.98 -24.62 4.19
CA ALA A 500 -33.27 -26.02 4.50
C ALA A 500 -32.75 -26.95 3.39
N ALA A 501 -32.93 -26.59 2.12
CA ALA A 501 -32.39 -27.32 0.97
C ALA A 501 -30.85 -27.36 0.99
N ALA A 502 -30.19 -26.24 1.30
CA ALA A 502 -28.74 -26.19 1.48
C ALA A 502 -28.25 -27.17 2.56
N LYS A 503 -28.94 -27.23 3.72
CA LYS A 503 -28.63 -28.19 4.78
C LYS A 503 -28.94 -29.65 4.43
N ALA A 504 -29.94 -29.89 3.57
CA ALA A 504 -30.20 -31.23 3.05
C ALA A 504 -29.05 -31.68 2.13
N ALA A 505 -28.65 -30.86 1.17
CA ALA A 505 -27.54 -31.13 0.25
C ALA A 505 -26.18 -31.25 0.97
N GLU A 506 -25.94 -30.48 2.03
CA GLU A 506 -24.77 -30.60 2.92
C GLU A 506 -24.75 -31.96 3.64
N LYS A 507 -25.89 -32.39 4.21
CA LYS A 507 -26.04 -33.69 4.86
C LYS A 507 -25.90 -34.86 3.87
N GLU A 508 -26.43 -34.71 2.66
CA GLU A 508 -26.39 -35.71 1.58
C GLU A 508 -24.97 -35.88 1.03
N ARG A 509 -24.22 -34.78 0.86
CA ARG A 509 -22.77 -34.83 0.56
C ARG A 509 -21.98 -35.53 1.67
N ALA A 510 -22.23 -35.20 2.94
CA ALA A 510 -21.57 -35.86 4.06
C ALA A 510 -21.91 -37.37 4.16
N ALA A 511 -23.11 -37.78 3.73
CA ALA A 511 -23.46 -39.20 3.61
C ALA A 511 -22.69 -39.88 2.46
N ALA A 512 -22.69 -39.29 1.26
CA ALA A 512 -21.96 -39.82 0.10
C ALA A 512 -20.44 -39.85 0.29
N GLU A 513 -19.87 -38.92 1.06
CA GLU A 513 -18.45 -38.91 1.43
C GLU A 513 -18.13 -40.05 2.41
N LYS A 514 -19.03 -40.32 3.38
CA LYS A 514 -18.89 -41.45 4.31
C LYS A 514 -19.08 -42.81 3.64
N GLU A 515 -19.94 -42.89 2.64
CA GLU A 515 -20.11 -44.08 1.78
C GLU A 515 -18.88 -44.31 0.89
N ARG A 516 -18.27 -43.25 0.34
CA ARG A 516 -17.00 -43.32 -0.39
C ARG A 516 -15.80 -43.72 0.49
N ALA A 517 -15.82 -43.36 1.77
CA ALA A 517 -14.84 -43.85 2.75
C ALA A 517 -15.00 -45.37 2.95
N ALA A 518 -16.22 -45.83 3.29
CA ALA A 518 -16.51 -47.25 3.46
C ALA A 518 -16.19 -48.09 2.20
N ALA A 519 -16.39 -47.54 1.00
CA ALA A 519 -16.02 -48.19 -0.25
C ALA A 519 -14.50 -48.31 -0.47
N ARG A 520 -13.68 -47.39 0.08
CA ARG A 520 -12.20 -47.50 0.08
C ARG A 520 -11.72 -48.58 1.05
N ASP A 521 -12.30 -48.61 2.26
CA ASP A 521 -11.94 -49.59 3.28
C ASP A 521 -12.30 -51.02 2.82
N ALA A 522 -13.45 -51.18 2.16
CA ALA A 522 -13.84 -52.43 1.50
C ALA A 522 -12.89 -52.83 0.35
N ALA A 523 -12.42 -51.86 -0.46
CA ALA A 523 -11.49 -52.13 -1.57
C ALA A 523 -10.08 -52.55 -1.10
N THR A 524 -9.72 -52.31 0.16
CA THR A 524 -8.47 -52.80 0.77
C THR A 524 -8.61 -54.23 1.31
N SER A 525 -9.82 -54.81 1.29
CA SER A 525 -10.17 -56.07 1.94
C SER A 525 -10.61 -57.16 0.94
N ALA A 526 -9.86 -57.36 -0.15
CA ALA A 526 -10.12 -58.41 -1.15
C ALA A 526 -8.85 -59.25 -1.44
N PRO A 527 -8.93 -60.60 -1.44
CA PRO A 527 -7.76 -61.46 -1.62
C PRO A 527 -7.29 -61.51 -3.08
N SER A 528 -5.97 -61.54 -3.27
CA SER A 528 -5.34 -61.66 -4.59
C SER A 528 -5.47 -63.07 -5.17
N LEU A 529 -5.86 -63.16 -6.44
CA LEU A 529 -5.73 -64.36 -7.27
C LEU A 529 -4.97 -63.97 -8.56
N ALA A 530 -3.83 -64.61 -8.79
CA ALA A 530 -2.94 -64.28 -9.89
C ALA A 530 -3.29 -65.02 -11.20
N PRO A 531 -3.13 -64.39 -12.37
CA PRO A 531 -2.96 -65.07 -13.65
C PRO A 531 -1.47 -65.32 -13.94
N ALA A 532 -1.15 -66.45 -14.56
CA ALA A 532 0.20 -66.79 -15.01
C ALA A 532 0.42 -66.51 -16.51
N ALA A 533 1.69 -66.54 -16.91
CA ALA A 533 2.32 -66.65 -18.25
C ALA A 533 1.43 -66.95 -19.50
N ALA A 534 1.82 -66.60 -20.73
CA ALA A 534 3.17 -66.76 -21.28
C ALA A 534 3.41 -66.06 -22.66
N ALA A 535 4.65 -66.20 -23.14
CA ALA A 535 5.15 -66.07 -24.53
C ALA A 535 5.33 -64.67 -25.14
N GLY A 536 6.56 -64.41 -25.62
CA GLY A 536 6.92 -63.30 -26.52
C GLY A 536 6.93 -63.74 -28.01
N PRO A 537 7.89 -63.32 -28.87
CA PRO A 537 9.31 -63.09 -28.51
C PRO A 537 9.94 -61.75 -28.95
N GLU A 538 11.20 -61.60 -28.52
CA GLU A 538 12.32 -60.72 -28.93
C GLU A 538 12.75 -60.88 -30.42
N PRO A 539 13.75 -60.15 -31.00
CA PRO A 539 14.93 -59.55 -30.35
C PRO A 539 15.51 -58.21 -30.91
N ASP A 540 16.74 -57.91 -30.46
CA ASP A 540 17.72 -56.86 -30.80
C ASP A 540 17.34 -55.41 -30.37
N GLY A 541 18.19 -54.62 -29.69
CA GLY A 541 19.61 -54.76 -29.31
C GLY A 541 20.39 -53.49 -29.75
N SER A 542 21.38 -52.92 -29.06
CA SER A 542 22.03 -53.15 -27.74
C SER A 542 22.82 -51.83 -27.38
N GLU A 543 23.71 -51.61 -26.40
CA GLU A 543 24.56 -52.41 -25.49
C GLU A 543 24.85 -51.63 -24.15
N THR A 544 25.42 -52.33 -23.15
CA THR A 544 26.45 -51.91 -22.13
C THR A 544 26.32 -50.66 -21.21
N ASP A 545 26.81 -50.65 -19.95
CA ASP A 545 27.63 -51.66 -19.22
C ASP A 545 27.49 -51.69 -17.66
N SER A 546 27.97 -52.80 -17.08
CA SER A 546 28.54 -53.06 -15.73
C SER A 546 27.77 -52.87 -14.38
N ASN A 547 27.34 -54.01 -13.78
CA ASN A 547 27.88 -54.70 -12.56
C ASN A 547 28.32 -53.89 -11.29
N ASP A 548 28.32 -54.36 -10.02
CA ASP A 548 28.00 -55.62 -9.27
C ASP A 548 28.05 -55.32 -7.73
N ALA A 549 27.73 -56.16 -6.72
CA ALA A 549 26.83 -57.33 -6.52
C ALA A 549 26.84 -57.80 -5.02
N ALA A 550 25.95 -58.76 -4.66
CA ALA A 550 25.94 -59.66 -3.49
C ALA A 550 25.63 -59.16 -2.04
N GLY A 551 24.99 -60.05 -1.23
CA GLY A 551 24.63 -59.91 0.21
C GLY A 551 25.46 -60.84 1.14
N PRO A 552 24.92 -61.54 2.18
CA PRO A 552 23.49 -61.74 2.58
C PRO A 552 23.16 -61.75 4.12
N GLU A 553 21.90 -62.07 4.49
CA GLU A 553 21.40 -62.79 5.72
C GLU A 553 21.65 -62.24 7.16
N ALA A 554 20.88 -62.53 8.24
CA ALA A 554 19.52 -63.13 8.44
C ALA A 554 18.98 -62.93 9.90
N ASP A 555 17.68 -63.22 10.12
CA ASP A 555 16.97 -63.61 11.39
C ASP A 555 16.86 -62.58 12.57
N GLY A 556 15.80 -62.54 13.41
CA GLY A 556 14.50 -63.23 13.41
C GLY A 556 13.61 -62.99 14.67
N SER A 557 12.37 -63.52 14.66
CA SER A 557 11.43 -63.78 15.78
C SER A 557 10.57 -62.65 16.44
N GLU A 558 9.25 -62.91 16.46
CA GLU A 558 8.18 -62.41 17.39
C GLU A 558 8.07 -63.36 18.64
N PRO A 559 7.12 -63.27 19.61
CA PRO A 559 5.87 -62.49 19.68
C PRO A 559 5.42 -61.88 21.05
N ASP A 560 4.23 -61.26 20.97
CA ASP A 560 3.18 -60.88 21.94
C ASP A 560 3.11 -61.52 23.36
N GLY A 561 2.48 -60.81 24.31
CA GLY A 561 2.24 -61.29 25.69
C GLY A 561 1.58 -60.27 26.67
N THR A 562 0.39 -60.60 27.16
CA THR A 562 -0.43 -59.94 28.19
C THR A 562 0.10 -60.17 29.65
N GLU A 563 -0.39 -59.65 30.80
CA GLU A 563 -1.59 -58.87 31.22
C GLU A 563 -1.45 -58.30 32.69
N VAL A 564 -2.46 -57.55 33.18
CA VAL A 564 -2.92 -57.39 34.61
C VAL A 564 -2.01 -56.77 35.72
N ASP A 565 -2.25 -55.48 35.99
CA ASP A 565 -2.83 -54.84 37.21
C ASP A 565 -2.29 -54.99 38.69
N SER A 566 -2.46 -53.86 39.42
CA SER A 566 -2.82 -53.68 40.85
C SER A 566 -1.81 -53.72 42.05
N THR A 567 -1.93 -52.67 42.91
CA THR A 567 -1.75 -52.62 44.40
C THR A 567 -0.36 -52.80 45.07
N ASP A 568 0.00 -52.14 46.19
CA ASP A 568 -0.51 -50.91 46.85
C ASP A 568 0.52 -50.26 47.84
N ALA A 569 0.11 -49.15 48.46
CA ALA A 569 0.70 -48.18 49.39
C ALA A 569 1.70 -48.56 50.54
N ALA A 570 2.37 -47.48 51.03
CA ALA A 570 2.73 -47.13 52.43
C ALA A 570 4.24 -46.90 52.78
N GLY A 571 4.51 -45.92 53.66
CA GLY A 571 5.84 -45.53 54.20
C GLY A 571 6.07 -46.00 55.66
N PRO A 572 6.86 -45.32 56.55
CA PRO A 572 7.34 -43.92 56.51
C PRO A 572 8.85 -43.70 56.88
N ALA A 573 9.26 -42.44 57.16
CA ALA A 573 10.62 -42.00 57.61
C ALA A 573 10.78 -41.98 59.16
N PRO A 574 11.93 -41.58 59.80
CA PRO A 574 12.34 -40.15 59.95
C PRO A 574 13.86 -39.78 60.25
N VAL A 575 14.17 -38.46 60.36
CA VAL A 575 15.38 -37.77 60.96
C VAL A 575 16.82 -38.05 60.39
N ALA A 576 17.95 -37.33 60.64
CA ALA A 576 18.39 -36.03 61.28
C ALA A 576 19.89 -35.74 60.90
N ALA A 577 20.63 -34.68 61.33
CA ALA A 577 20.42 -33.21 61.45
C ALA A 577 21.70 -32.46 61.96
N ARG A 578 21.97 -31.21 61.49
CA ARG A 578 23.04 -30.21 61.91
C ARG A 578 24.52 -30.58 61.57
N ALA A 579 25.43 -29.71 61.07
CA ALA A 579 25.74 -28.26 61.20
C ALA A 579 26.58 -27.89 62.45
N ALA A 580 27.53 -26.94 62.46
CA ALA A 580 27.87 -25.84 61.51
C ALA A 580 29.30 -25.97 60.89
N GLU A 581 30.25 -25.00 60.70
CA GLU A 581 30.52 -23.60 61.16
C GLU A 581 31.42 -22.82 60.14
N ALA A 582 32.14 -21.74 60.50
CA ALA A 582 32.91 -20.83 59.59
C ALA A 582 34.28 -20.33 60.16
N THR A 583 35.11 -19.59 59.35
CA THR A 583 35.94 -18.37 59.70
C THR A 583 37.27 -18.18 58.91
N GLY A 584 37.45 -17.02 58.25
CA GLY A 584 38.73 -16.29 57.98
C GLY A 584 39.82 -16.93 57.07
N ALA A 585 40.97 -16.27 56.76
CA ALA A 585 41.28 -14.82 56.60
C ALA A 585 42.73 -14.63 56.03
N GLU A 586 42.86 -13.91 54.90
CA GLU A 586 43.98 -13.06 54.42
C GLU A 586 45.52 -13.40 54.45
N THR A 587 46.24 -12.73 53.52
CA THR A 587 47.67 -12.29 53.51
C THR A 587 48.88 -13.19 53.12
N THR A 588 49.39 -12.96 51.89
CA THR A 588 50.72 -12.31 51.59
C THR A 588 52.08 -13.09 51.53
N GLN A 589 52.86 -12.78 50.47
CA GLN A 589 54.33 -12.93 50.22
C GLN A 589 54.97 -14.35 50.07
N GLU A 590 56.21 -14.51 49.55
CA GLU A 590 56.86 -14.00 48.32
C GLU A 590 58.24 -14.69 48.05
N ARG A 591 58.36 -15.51 46.98
CA ARG A 591 59.62 -15.85 46.24
C ARG A 591 60.78 -16.51 47.04
N PRO A 592 62.01 -16.71 46.47
CA PRO A 592 62.42 -17.10 45.10
C PRO A 592 63.45 -18.27 45.05
N ARG A 593 63.79 -18.80 43.84
CA ARG A 593 65.20 -19.04 43.38
C ARG A 593 65.34 -19.58 41.93
N ARG A 594 66.20 -18.92 41.13
CA ARG A 594 67.31 -19.41 40.23
C ARG A 594 67.11 -20.66 39.31
N ARG A 595 67.70 -20.81 38.11
CA ARG A 595 68.60 -19.97 37.23
C ARG A 595 68.84 -20.66 35.85
N ILE A 596 69.05 -19.87 34.78
CA ILE A 596 69.99 -20.12 33.63
C ILE A 596 69.69 -21.36 32.72
N SER A 597 69.88 -21.37 31.38
CA SER A 597 70.92 -20.72 30.56
C SER A 597 70.47 -20.19 29.18
N SER A 598 71.44 -19.66 28.43
CA SER A 598 71.31 -18.90 27.18
C SER A 598 72.06 -19.51 25.99
N SER A 599 71.66 -19.17 24.75
CA SER A 599 72.61 -18.78 23.68
C SER A 599 71.88 -18.01 22.56
N GLY A 600 72.62 -17.30 21.69
CA GLY A 600 72.02 -16.56 20.57
C GLY A 600 72.99 -15.83 19.63
N SER A 601 72.46 -15.43 18.46
CA SER A 601 73.09 -14.57 17.43
C SER A 601 72.02 -14.23 16.38
N ARG A 602 72.02 -13.08 15.70
CA ARG A 602 72.90 -11.90 15.73
C ARG A 602 72.11 -10.69 15.17
N VAL A 603 72.39 -9.45 15.62
CA VAL A 603 71.73 -8.22 15.12
C VAL A 603 72.73 -7.40 14.26
N PRO A 604 72.27 -6.57 13.30
CA PRO A 604 72.33 -5.11 13.51
C PRO A 604 71.14 -4.32 12.89
N GLY A 605 70.67 -3.24 13.57
CA GLY A 605 69.49 -2.47 13.10
C GLY A 605 69.22 -1.15 13.86
N ARG A 606 70.28 -0.38 14.13
CA ARG A 606 70.32 0.77 15.05
C ARG A 606 69.45 1.99 14.67
N ARG A 607 68.43 2.34 15.49
CA ARG A 607 68.17 3.70 16.05
C ARG A 607 66.90 3.79 16.92
N GLY A 608 67.04 4.38 18.11
CA GLY A 608 66.00 5.13 18.84
C GLY A 608 66.46 6.60 19.00
N PRO A 609 66.04 7.38 20.02
CA PRO A 609 65.21 6.99 21.18
C PRO A 609 64.14 8.04 21.64
N ALA A 610 63.51 7.74 22.80
CA ALA A 610 63.01 8.65 23.84
C ALA A 610 61.60 9.32 23.75
N THR A 611 60.74 8.95 24.71
CA THR A 611 60.18 9.76 25.85
C THR A 611 60.05 11.30 25.68
N VAL A 612 59.06 12.02 26.24
CA VAL A 612 58.23 11.84 27.46
C VAL A 612 56.85 12.56 27.34
N LEU A 613 55.95 12.26 28.31
CA LEU A 613 54.79 13.06 28.77
C LEU A 613 53.55 13.17 27.86
N GLY A 614 52.39 13.30 28.52
CA GLY A 614 51.05 13.42 27.95
C GLY A 614 50.04 13.63 29.08
N GLU A 615 49.59 14.87 29.26
CA GLU A 615 48.93 15.36 30.48
C GLU A 615 47.39 15.36 30.37
N SER A 616 46.70 15.27 31.51
CA SER A 616 45.24 15.19 31.56
C SER A 616 44.58 16.55 31.29
N THR A 617 44.05 16.75 30.08
CA THR A 617 43.31 17.96 29.69
C THR A 617 41.82 17.69 29.59
N GLN A 618 41.00 18.40 30.37
CA GLN A 618 39.55 18.47 30.15
C GLN A 618 39.25 19.29 28.90
N VAL A 619 38.28 18.87 28.09
CA VAL A 619 37.79 19.64 26.93
C VAL A 619 36.37 20.13 27.21
N ILE A 620 36.17 21.43 27.02
CA ILE A 620 34.91 22.14 27.23
C ILE A 620 34.01 21.96 25.99
N PRO A 621 32.69 21.73 26.13
CA PRO A 621 31.77 21.75 24.98
C PRO A 621 31.73 23.14 24.33
N VAL A 622 31.90 23.19 23.01
CA VAL A 622 31.80 24.44 22.24
C VAL A 622 30.43 24.53 21.56
N GLU A 623 29.72 25.62 21.82
CA GLU A 623 28.42 25.95 21.21
C GLU A 623 28.58 26.15 19.68
N PRO A 624 27.70 25.61 18.83
CA PRO A 624 27.83 25.75 17.37
C PRO A 624 27.49 27.18 16.90
N GLU A 625 28.40 27.80 16.15
CA GLU A 625 28.20 29.14 15.58
C GLU A 625 26.99 29.21 14.65
N ARG A 626 26.10 30.17 14.90
CA ARG A 626 25.09 30.59 13.91
C ARG A 626 25.70 31.60 12.95
N THR A 627 25.84 31.22 11.68
CA THR A 627 26.09 32.19 10.60
C THR A 627 24.87 33.09 10.43
N GLY A 628 25.11 34.41 10.35
CA GLY A 628 24.05 35.41 10.24
C GLY A 628 23.95 36.02 8.85
N TYR A 629 22.75 36.46 8.48
CA TYR A 629 22.55 37.55 7.52
C TYR A 629 21.61 38.60 8.12
N ALA A 630 21.78 39.86 7.73
CA ALA A 630 21.44 40.98 8.61
C ALA A 630 20.00 41.50 8.49
N ALA A 631 19.44 41.86 9.65
CA ALA A 631 18.40 42.88 9.78
C ALA A 631 18.94 44.04 10.63
N ARG A 632 18.64 45.30 10.25
CA ARG A 632 19.02 46.50 11.02
C ARG A 632 17.88 46.92 11.97
N PRO A 633 18.19 47.68 13.05
CA PRO A 633 17.40 47.65 14.29
C PRO A 633 16.29 48.71 14.37
N GLY A 634 15.30 48.44 15.23
CA GLY A 634 14.29 49.41 15.65
C GLY A 634 13.52 48.97 16.90
N LEU A 635 13.69 49.73 17.99
CA LEU A 635 12.97 49.63 19.28
C LEU A 635 13.21 48.34 20.12
N GLN A 636 12.82 48.43 21.39
CA GLN A 636 13.45 47.72 22.50
C GLN A 636 12.47 46.79 23.22
N SER A 637 12.98 45.63 23.67
CA SER A 637 12.35 44.86 24.74
C SER A 637 12.65 45.50 26.10
N ALA A 638 11.60 45.73 26.89
CA ALA A 638 11.71 45.96 28.33
C ALA A 638 11.36 44.65 29.05
N GLY A 639 12.13 44.31 30.09
CA GLY A 639 11.97 43.07 30.87
C GLY A 639 10.79 43.12 31.87
N PRO A 640 10.51 41.99 32.54
CA PRO A 640 9.32 41.82 33.36
C PRO A 640 9.53 42.21 34.83
N GLU A 641 8.44 42.56 35.50
CA GLU A 641 8.27 42.36 36.94
C GLU A 641 6.78 42.02 37.23
N ALA A 642 6.47 41.40 38.37
CA ALA A 642 5.22 40.65 38.54
C ALA A 642 4.54 40.92 39.89
N GLU A 643 3.20 41.00 39.91
CA GLU A 643 2.44 40.92 41.16
C GLU A 643 1.00 40.33 41.00
N ARG A 644 0.79 39.19 41.69
CA ARG A 644 -0.42 38.67 42.38
C ARG A 644 -1.84 38.80 41.77
N GLU A 645 -2.45 37.62 41.61
CA GLU A 645 -3.81 37.23 42.07
C GLU A 645 -4.94 38.28 42.15
N ARG A 646 -6.02 38.08 41.37
CA ARG A 646 -7.37 37.92 41.96
C ARG A 646 -8.40 37.26 41.05
N THR A 647 -9.11 36.29 41.61
CA THR A 647 -10.29 35.63 41.00
C THR A 647 -11.56 36.34 41.46
N GLN A 648 -12.51 36.65 40.56
CA GLN A 648 -13.90 36.86 40.98
C GLN A 648 -14.93 36.59 39.86
N ARG A 649 -16.15 36.23 40.25
CA ARG A 649 -17.30 35.94 39.38
C ARG A 649 -18.41 36.98 39.60
N VAL A 650 -19.09 37.34 38.50
CA VAL A 650 -20.55 37.46 38.33
C VAL A 650 -21.37 38.07 39.49
N PRO A 651 -22.14 39.13 39.20
CA PRO A 651 -23.60 38.96 39.25
C PRO A 651 -24.33 39.42 37.99
N VAL A 652 -25.41 38.71 37.66
CA VAL A 652 -26.51 39.20 36.81
C VAL A 652 -27.73 39.37 37.72
N GLN A 653 -28.46 40.47 37.58
CA GLN A 653 -29.69 40.76 38.31
C GLN A 653 -30.73 41.34 37.35
N GLY A 654 -32.01 41.11 37.59
CA GLY A 654 -33.07 41.55 36.67
C GLY A 654 -34.47 41.53 37.28
N GLY A 655 -35.46 41.81 36.42
CA GLY A 655 -36.86 42.03 36.74
C GLY A 655 -37.29 43.48 36.42
N GLY A 656 -38.45 43.75 35.83
CA GLY A 656 -39.47 42.83 35.29
C GLY A 656 -40.88 43.46 35.37
N ARG A 657 -41.86 42.84 34.67
CA ARG A 657 -43.30 43.16 34.69
C ARG A 657 -43.71 44.50 34.04
N ASP A 658 -44.87 44.67 33.40
CA ASP A 658 -46.00 43.78 33.05
C ASP A 658 -46.48 44.04 31.60
N GLY A 659 -47.27 43.13 31.00
CA GLY A 659 -47.89 43.29 29.67
C GLY A 659 -48.71 42.06 29.25
N GLU A 660 -49.92 42.25 28.70
CA GLU A 660 -50.99 41.24 28.73
C GLU A 660 -51.48 40.74 27.34
N SER A 661 -51.94 39.48 27.33
CA SER A 661 -52.89 38.84 26.39
C SER A 661 -52.77 39.05 24.87
N ALA A 662 -52.18 38.03 24.23
CA ALA A 662 -52.75 37.25 23.12
C ALA A 662 -53.29 37.89 21.81
N ALA A 663 -52.77 37.31 20.72
CA ALA A 663 -53.45 36.93 19.47
C ALA A 663 -53.45 37.86 18.23
N GLU A 664 -53.45 37.15 17.09
CA GLU A 664 -53.75 37.53 15.70
C GLU A 664 -52.78 38.41 14.86
N THR A 665 -52.56 37.87 13.64
CA THR A 665 -52.35 38.56 12.36
C THR A 665 -51.02 39.28 12.09
N THR A 666 -50.18 38.58 11.32
CA THR A 666 -49.52 39.05 10.09
C THR A 666 -49.06 40.51 9.99
N SER A 667 -47.74 40.70 10.02
CA SER A 667 -47.07 41.37 8.90
C SER A 667 -45.61 40.93 8.79
N ALA A 668 -45.12 40.73 7.57
CA ALA A 668 -43.70 40.61 7.32
C ALA A 668 -43.10 42.02 7.20
N LEU A 669 -42.01 42.31 7.93
CA LEU A 669 -41.17 43.44 7.55
C LEU A 669 -40.45 43.11 6.23
N PRO A 670 -40.36 44.05 5.28
CA PRO A 670 -39.59 43.83 4.07
C PRO A 670 -38.09 43.76 4.39
N PRO A 671 -37.28 43.06 3.57
CA PRO A 671 -35.84 43.16 3.67
C PRO A 671 -35.40 44.60 3.42
N VAL A 672 -34.51 45.11 4.26
CA VAL A 672 -33.84 46.41 4.04
C VAL A 672 -32.96 46.25 2.81
N ARG A 673 -33.30 46.93 1.72
CA ARG A 673 -32.38 47.11 0.61
C ARG A 673 -31.30 48.12 1.01
N PRO A 674 -30.01 47.82 0.87
CA PRO A 674 -29.04 48.86 0.59
C PRO A 674 -29.34 49.41 -0.82
N GLU A 675 -29.99 50.57 -0.91
CA GLU A 675 -30.19 51.29 -2.19
C GLU A 675 -28.87 51.97 -2.62
N THR A 676 -27.79 51.17 -2.72
CA THR A 676 -26.47 51.59 -3.20
C THR A 676 -26.45 51.59 -4.73
N GLY A 677 -26.99 52.69 -5.29
CA GLY A 677 -27.05 52.91 -6.73
C GLY A 677 -25.67 52.84 -7.42
N PRO A 678 -25.66 52.64 -8.77
CA PRO A 678 -24.43 52.60 -9.54
C PRO A 678 -23.66 53.91 -9.40
N GLY A 679 -22.41 53.83 -8.93
CA GLY A 679 -21.56 54.99 -8.64
C GLY A 679 -21.44 55.33 -7.16
N THR A 680 -21.93 54.47 -6.26
CA THR A 680 -21.65 54.58 -4.82
C THR A 680 -20.15 54.37 -4.58
N VAL A 681 -19.50 55.27 -3.83
CA VAL A 681 -18.09 55.17 -3.47
C VAL A 681 -17.95 54.26 -2.25
N VAL A 682 -17.05 53.28 -2.33
CA VAL A 682 -16.73 52.31 -1.29
C VAL A 682 -15.21 52.33 -1.10
N GLY A 683 -14.75 52.94 -0.01
CA GLY A 683 -13.34 53.22 0.22
C GLY A 683 -12.72 54.07 -0.89
N ARG A 684 -11.78 53.48 -1.64
CA ARG A 684 -11.12 54.10 -2.81
C ARG A 684 -11.75 53.71 -4.17
N TRP A 685 -12.72 52.82 -4.17
CA TRP A 685 -13.32 52.19 -5.34
C TRP A 685 -14.81 52.59 -5.47
N THR A 686 -15.52 52.13 -6.51
CA THR A 686 -16.97 52.40 -6.67
C THR A 686 -17.75 51.18 -7.15
N THR A 687 -19.05 51.12 -6.83
CA THR A 687 -19.94 50.04 -7.30
C THR A 687 -20.08 50.01 -8.82
N ALA A 688 -19.94 51.16 -9.49
CA ALA A 688 -19.91 51.22 -10.96
C ALA A 688 -18.64 50.58 -11.51
N GLN A 689 -17.47 50.89 -10.94
CA GLN A 689 -16.18 50.36 -11.39
C GLN A 689 -16.03 48.86 -11.11
N ALA A 690 -16.56 48.38 -9.97
CA ALA A 690 -16.59 46.95 -9.67
C ALA A 690 -17.45 46.15 -10.67
N ALA A 691 -18.49 46.77 -11.23
CA ALA A 691 -19.40 46.16 -12.21
C ALA A 691 -18.99 46.39 -13.68
N ASP A 692 -18.01 47.26 -13.97
CA ASP A 692 -17.62 47.65 -15.32
C ASP A 692 -16.84 46.51 -16.04
N PRO A 693 -17.32 46.00 -17.19
CA PRO A 693 -16.59 45.01 -18.01
C PRO A 693 -15.21 45.46 -18.49
N GLY A 694 -14.90 46.76 -18.45
CA GLY A 694 -13.59 47.33 -18.80
C GLY A 694 -12.55 47.33 -17.68
N THR A 695 -12.93 47.02 -16.43
CA THR A 695 -12.01 47.01 -15.28
C THR A 695 -10.97 45.90 -15.41
N SER A 696 -9.71 46.19 -15.07
CA SER A 696 -8.62 45.22 -15.24
C SER A 696 -8.71 44.06 -14.24
N LEU A 697 -8.15 42.90 -14.60
CA LEU A 697 -8.17 41.72 -13.74
C LEU A 697 -7.38 41.92 -12.43
N GLU A 698 -6.37 42.80 -12.46
CA GLU A 698 -5.58 43.19 -11.28
C GLU A 698 -6.37 44.13 -10.36
N ASP A 699 -7.10 45.09 -10.93
CA ASP A 699 -8.01 45.97 -10.18
C ASP A 699 -9.16 45.17 -9.54
N LEU A 700 -9.77 44.21 -10.25
CA LEU A 700 -10.82 43.35 -9.68
C LEU A 700 -10.32 42.51 -8.49
N ALA A 701 -9.07 42.01 -8.57
CA ALA A 701 -8.45 41.30 -7.47
C ALA A 701 -8.14 42.22 -6.28
N ALA A 702 -7.68 43.46 -6.53
CA ALA A 702 -7.45 44.46 -5.50
C ALA A 702 -8.76 44.90 -4.80
N MET A 703 -9.82 45.17 -5.56
CA MET A 703 -11.15 45.49 -5.02
C MET A 703 -11.67 44.36 -4.11
N ALA A 704 -11.55 43.11 -4.55
CA ALA A 704 -11.98 41.94 -3.77
C ALA A 704 -11.17 41.74 -2.48
N ALA A 705 -9.89 42.10 -2.47
CA ALA A 705 -9.04 42.00 -1.28
C ALA A 705 -9.24 43.14 -0.28
N GLU A 706 -9.66 44.32 -0.74
CA GLU A 706 -9.71 45.55 0.06
C GLU A 706 -11.11 45.91 0.57
N GLU A 707 -12.16 45.71 -0.25
CA GLU A 707 -13.51 46.20 0.02
C GLU A 707 -14.57 45.08 -0.10
N PRO A 708 -14.85 44.32 0.98
CA PRO A 708 -15.84 43.24 0.97
C PRO A 708 -17.22 43.65 0.47
N ALA A 709 -17.65 44.90 0.71
CA ALA A 709 -18.92 45.43 0.23
C ALA A 709 -19.03 45.54 -1.32
N LEU A 710 -17.94 45.30 -2.07
CA LEU A 710 -17.96 45.20 -3.53
C LEU A 710 -18.08 43.76 -4.05
N HIS A 711 -18.02 42.74 -3.19
CA HIS A 711 -18.05 41.32 -3.58
C HIS A 711 -19.26 40.95 -4.46
N PRO A 712 -20.51 41.38 -4.20
CA PRO A 712 -21.66 41.09 -5.08
C PRO A 712 -21.53 41.73 -6.47
N TYR A 713 -20.90 42.92 -6.57
CA TYR A 713 -20.70 43.61 -7.85
C TYR A 713 -19.59 42.96 -8.68
N ILE A 714 -18.51 42.52 -8.04
CA ILE A 714 -17.43 41.72 -8.68
C ILE A 714 -17.99 40.34 -9.09
N ALA A 715 -18.86 39.74 -8.28
CA ALA A 715 -19.58 38.52 -8.59
C ALA A 715 -20.56 38.68 -9.76
N ALA A 716 -20.99 39.90 -10.12
CA ALA A 716 -21.79 40.18 -11.32
C ALA A 716 -20.97 40.53 -12.58
N ASN A 717 -19.76 41.10 -12.44
CA ASN A 717 -18.97 41.61 -13.56
C ASN A 717 -18.50 40.53 -14.57
N PRO A 718 -18.86 40.61 -15.87
CA PRO A 718 -18.54 39.56 -16.85
C PRO A 718 -17.02 39.36 -17.09
N ALA A 719 -16.16 40.32 -16.73
CA ALA A 719 -14.71 40.19 -16.85
C ALA A 719 -14.06 39.38 -15.71
N THR A 720 -14.75 39.14 -14.59
CA THR A 720 -14.22 38.44 -13.42
C THR A 720 -13.77 37.01 -13.75
N TYR A 721 -12.49 36.71 -13.48
CA TYR A 721 -11.87 35.44 -13.84
C TYR A 721 -12.30 34.27 -12.93
N PRO A 722 -12.29 33.00 -13.41
CA PRO A 722 -12.92 31.88 -12.70
C PRO A 722 -12.43 31.66 -11.26
N ALA A 723 -11.12 31.73 -11.02
CA ALA A 723 -10.57 31.51 -9.68
C ALA A 723 -11.00 32.57 -8.63
N LEU A 724 -11.41 33.77 -9.06
CA LEU A 724 -12.00 34.78 -8.17
C LEU A 724 -13.49 34.49 -7.91
N LEU A 725 -14.22 33.95 -8.89
CA LEU A 725 -15.60 33.48 -8.70
C LEU A 725 -15.66 32.25 -7.77
N ASP A 726 -14.71 31.32 -7.90
CA ASP A 726 -14.57 30.15 -7.02
C ASP A 726 -14.24 30.58 -5.57
N TRP A 727 -13.42 31.62 -5.39
CA TRP A 727 -13.12 32.19 -4.07
C TRP A 727 -14.33 32.91 -3.47
N LEU A 728 -15.02 33.76 -4.25
CA LEU A 728 -16.23 34.47 -3.83
C LEU A 728 -17.34 33.49 -3.40
N GLY A 729 -17.58 32.43 -4.17
CA GLY A 729 -18.52 31.36 -3.80
C GLY A 729 -18.06 30.48 -2.63
N GLY A 730 -16.83 30.66 -2.15
CA GLY A 730 -16.32 30.03 -0.93
C GLY A 730 -16.64 30.81 0.37
N LEU A 731 -17.11 32.06 0.26
CA LEU A 731 -17.40 32.92 1.41
C LEU A 731 -18.77 32.64 2.05
N GLY A 732 -19.74 32.15 1.26
CA GLY A 732 -21.10 31.85 1.74
C GLY A 732 -21.96 33.10 2.00
N GLU A 733 -21.66 34.22 1.34
CA GLU A 733 -22.43 35.46 1.44
C GLU A 733 -23.67 35.40 0.52
N PRO A 734 -24.89 35.64 1.02
CA PRO A 734 -26.12 35.38 0.27
C PRO A 734 -26.31 36.29 -0.95
N GLU A 735 -25.74 37.49 -0.93
CA GLU A 735 -25.79 38.43 -2.06
C GLU A 735 -24.78 38.04 -3.16
N VAL A 736 -23.64 37.49 -2.77
CA VAL A 736 -22.62 36.92 -3.69
C VAL A 736 -23.17 35.65 -4.34
N ASP A 737 -23.75 34.74 -3.55
CA ASP A 737 -24.37 33.51 -4.07
C ASP A 737 -25.51 33.81 -5.06
N ALA A 738 -26.31 34.86 -4.79
CA ALA A 738 -27.36 35.31 -5.71
C ALA A 738 -26.78 35.87 -7.04
N ALA A 739 -25.70 36.66 -6.98
CA ALA A 739 -25.01 37.16 -8.16
C ALA A 739 -24.33 36.04 -8.99
N LEU A 740 -23.72 35.06 -8.33
CA LEU A 740 -23.14 33.87 -8.97
C LEU A 740 -24.21 32.95 -9.57
N ALA A 741 -25.38 32.82 -8.94
CA ALA A 741 -26.52 32.10 -9.49
C ALA A 741 -27.08 32.77 -10.75
N ALA A 742 -27.12 34.11 -10.79
CA ALA A 742 -27.59 34.88 -11.94
C ALA A 742 -26.69 34.80 -13.20
N ARG A 743 -25.51 34.16 -13.11
CA ARG A 743 -24.64 33.87 -14.26
C ARG A 743 -24.87 32.50 -14.92
N ARG A 744 -25.70 31.63 -14.35
CA ARG A 744 -25.85 30.22 -14.76
C ARG A 744 -27.14 29.97 -15.55
#